data_AF-A0A6G0HYS2-F1
#
_entry.id   AF-A0A6G0HYS2-F1
#
_cell.length_a   1.000
_cell.length_b   1.000
_cell.length_c   1.000
_cell.angle_alpha   90.00
_cell.angle_beta   90.00
_cell.angle_gamma   90.00
#
_symmetry.space_group_name_H-M   'P 1'
#
loop_
_entity.id
_entity.type
_entity.pdbx_description
1 polymer ?
#
loop_
_entity_poly.entity_id
_entity_poly.type
_entity_poly.pdbx_seq_one_letter_code
_entity_poly.pdbx_strand_id
1 'polypeptide(L)'
;MDLHPPNTELRLSVAQCFRTLAAASTGDTDIIAALQTLHSHLDEGAESRSTAQSEFRRAHFTRTLQFLVSNIQADWFHSLTAAQRTELWDGLFLKGPPEQTLLVLMQGIGELRAGTSLNHLVSIAERFLHRGRLADLLWSYCLGGAGPSDSHQLRETLLGRIVALPDLTANKLHPNNKPLFLPQQYYPLLATEMLTALERTCQALKDGTDCSLTFVAQTLGKVCIQGHSGLVLAVMAPRLSVCTRSDMVWQRVCWKLLENVPQLCVESVLTGLVQAVTGPEAFGRIVGNLVLTNKKAQFVITHKLLLLQYKYETQVLRIILGYLAADRERRPLLIQVLRSLSQAWANPSAVKHTPLEQQLYVSKALLLSVSLLKDSELQELRSDLLQCMLGGMQSHLDSSVVRIRRMGMVVGECLSSRMNISGTQLKFQYDQDEETRELLSLMTPSTADEAEPLNRVDSPQETSETTPSPQKESSQNKSEPQPSKTDQDSDLDSDDELTPYDMSGDQEISKASPPRYLRDCLEILISSEDPERVELSLRVSEGLVRKNVFATREISVQMTKVLLHMEDKYSINSFLSLRQATMVALTVTDCIPVTQYLTTEFYSLNYSLRQRLDILEVLALAAQELSKPITEKKDPCMSIAASTDLTPYPGDNPVHWRQEVEKRIQSKTRRLRKGATQPPAKATPNRYAPVAGHFFFPLLRNYDRPQVTFDLLGSDHLVLGRLIHTLGLFMHLAVNAPIAAQMGRALLDFVWAVRYHVDQIVRRGVLFAVCSVFLSVNSQNLLVDLSDQLFETRIWLADVAEGDPDEDCRSLAVQSLVLLDKSLKKQLQDQQALGLES
;
A
#
# COMPACT_ATOMS: atom_id res chain seq x y z
N MET A 1 17.79 10.59 82.91
CA MET A 1 17.61 9.24 82.33
C MET A 1 17.06 9.51 80.96
N ASP A 2 17.96 9.65 80.00
CA ASP A 2 17.66 10.43 78.81
C ASP A 2 17.25 9.48 77.69
N LEU A 3 15.99 9.59 77.29
CA LEU A 3 15.45 8.88 76.14
C LEU A 3 16.08 9.46 74.87
N HIS A 4 17.06 8.76 74.31
CA HIS A 4 17.61 9.10 73.00
C HIS A 4 16.51 9.04 71.93
N PRO A 5 16.50 9.94 70.94
CA PRO A 5 15.52 9.87 69.87
C PRO A 5 15.77 8.63 68.99
N PRO A 6 14.72 7.94 68.50
CA PRO A 6 14.84 6.67 67.77
C PRO A 6 15.65 6.76 66.46
N ASN A 7 15.83 7.97 65.93
CA ASN A 7 16.64 8.22 64.73
C ASN A 7 18.14 7.97 64.96
N THR A 8 18.66 8.25 66.17
CA THR A 8 20.07 8.02 66.51
C THR A 8 20.42 6.54 66.57
N GLU A 9 19.55 5.71 67.15
CA GLU A 9 19.78 4.26 67.30
C GLU A 9 19.76 3.54 65.95
N LEU A 10 18.75 3.84 65.10
CA LEU A 10 18.69 3.30 63.74
C LEU A 10 19.94 3.67 62.93
N ARG A 11 20.36 4.95 62.98
CA ARG A 11 21.55 5.43 62.27
C ARG A 11 22.83 4.75 62.76
N LEU A 12 22.95 4.49 64.06
CA LEU A 12 24.09 3.76 64.64
C LEU A 12 24.09 2.29 64.21
N SER A 13 22.93 1.61 64.25
CA SER A 13 22.77 0.22 63.80
C SER A 13 23.18 0.04 62.33
N VAL A 14 22.65 0.87 61.42
CA VAL A 14 23.00 0.81 60.00
C VAL A 14 24.47 1.14 59.76
N ALA A 15 25.03 2.13 60.49
CA ALA A 15 26.46 2.46 60.40
C ALA A 15 27.39 1.41 61.03
N GLN A 16 26.89 0.57 61.93
CA GLN A 16 27.59 -0.60 62.45
C GLN A 16 27.57 -1.72 61.40
N CYS A 17 26.41 -2.02 60.81
CA CYS A 17 26.30 -3.00 59.72
C CYS A 17 27.24 -2.68 58.54
N PHE A 18 27.31 -1.42 58.09
CA PHE A 18 28.26 -1.01 57.04
C PHE A 18 29.73 -1.16 57.46
N ARG A 19 30.06 -0.97 58.74
CA ARG A 19 31.43 -1.20 59.24
C ARG A 19 31.77 -2.69 59.25
N THR A 20 30.85 -3.55 59.70
CA THR A 20 31.03 -5.01 59.65
C THR A 20 31.20 -5.51 58.22
N LEU A 21 30.40 -5.02 57.27
CA LEU A 21 30.47 -5.44 55.86
C LEU A 21 31.65 -4.84 55.06
N ALA A 22 32.29 -3.78 55.58
CA ALA A 22 33.47 -3.15 54.97
C ALA A 22 34.81 -3.61 55.59
N ALA A 23 34.76 -4.34 56.71
CA ALA A 23 35.97 -4.84 57.37
C ALA A 23 36.50 -6.06 56.61
N ALA A 24 37.78 -6.04 56.24
CA ALA A 24 38.43 -7.12 55.49
C ALA A 24 38.72 -8.40 56.33
N SER A 25 38.30 -8.43 57.60
CA SER A 25 38.66 -9.49 58.56
C SER A 25 37.49 -9.97 59.44
N THR A 26 36.25 -9.73 59.04
CA THR A 26 35.03 -10.23 59.73
C THR A 26 34.67 -11.64 59.27
N GLY A 27 34.18 -12.47 60.18
CA GLY A 27 33.76 -13.84 59.87
C GLY A 27 32.40 -13.89 59.17
N ASP A 28 32.15 -14.94 58.39
CA ASP A 28 30.89 -15.12 57.63
C ASP A 28 29.63 -15.03 58.52
N THR A 29 29.73 -15.42 59.80
CA THR A 29 28.65 -15.30 60.80
C THR A 29 28.24 -13.85 61.04
N ASP A 30 29.21 -12.94 61.12
CA ASP A 30 28.98 -11.53 61.44
C ASP A 30 28.44 -10.77 60.21
N ILE A 31 28.89 -11.19 59.02
CA ILE A 31 28.35 -10.73 57.73
C ILE A 31 26.89 -11.16 57.56
N ILE A 32 26.57 -12.42 57.86
CA ILE A 32 25.18 -12.94 57.84
C ILE A 32 24.32 -12.18 58.85
N ALA A 33 24.78 -11.99 60.08
CA ALA A 33 24.05 -11.23 61.11
C ALA A 33 23.82 -9.77 60.70
N ALA A 34 24.80 -9.11 60.07
CA ALA A 34 24.65 -7.74 59.56
C ALA A 34 23.61 -7.65 58.43
N LEU A 35 23.61 -8.60 57.48
CA LEU A 35 22.59 -8.66 56.42
C LEU A 35 21.20 -8.98 56.97
N GLN A 36 21.08 -9.91 57.93
CA GLN A 36 19.83 -10.21 58.63
C GLN A 36 19.29 -8.99 59.40
N THR A 37 20.16 -8.21 60.04
CA THR A 37 19.79 -6.97 60.74
C THR A 37 19.20 -5.96 59.75
N LEU A 38 19.89 -5.70 58.63
CA LEU A 38 19.38 -4.85 57.54
C LEU A 38 18.07 -5.37 56.95
N HIS A 39 17.90 -6.69 56.85
CA HIS A 39 16.68 -7.33 56.36
C HIS A 39 15.50 -7.18 57.33
N SER A 40 15.71 -7.28 58.65
CA SER A 40 14.62 -7.13 59.64
C SER A 40 13.97 -5.73 59.63
N HIS A 41 14.67 -4.71 59.14
CA HIS A 41 14.12 -3.37 58.90
C HIS A 41 13.20 -3.28 57.66
N LEU A 42 13.07 -4.35 56.86
CA LEU A 42 12.18 -4.43 55.70
C LEU A 42 10.96 -5.32 55.90
N ASP A 43 11.04 -6.39 56.69
CA ASP A 43 9.94 -7.37 56.82
C ASP A 43 8.69 -6.77 57.47
N GLU A 44 7.54 -7.00 56.82
CA GLU A 44 6.24 -6.53 57.29
C GLU A 44 5.62 -7.56 58.25
N GLY A 45 6.14 -7.58 59.48
CA GLY A 45 5.46 -8.22 60.60
C GLY A 45 4.11 -7.55 60.85
N ALA A 46 3.07 -8.35 61.09
CA ALA A 46 1.72 -7.84 61.30
C ALA A 46 1.63 -6.92 62.54
N GLU A 47 0.70 -5.97 62.45
CA GLU A 47 0.16 -5.12 63.55
C GLU A 47 0.96 -3.91 64.06
N SER A 48 2.19 -3.62 63.61
CA SER A 48 2.69 -2.23 63.70
C SER A 48 3.79 -1.87 62.69
N ARG A 49 3.57 -0.81 61.90
CA ARG A 49 4.66 -0.09 61.22
C ARG A 49 5.46 0.65 62.29
N SER A 50 6.58 0.09 62.72
CA SER A 50 7.47 0.80 63.64
C SER A 50 8.01 2.06 62.96
N THR A 51 8.15 3.16 63.70
CA THR A 51 8.72 4.42 63.20
C THR A 51 10.14 4.21 62.63
N ALA A 52 10.88 3.26 63.21
CA ALA A 52 12.17 2.78 62.73
C ALA A 52 12.14 2.21 61.30
N GLN A 53 11.18 1.32 60.97
CA GLN A 53 11.04 0.76 59.61
C GLN A 53 10.72 1.84 58.57
N SER A 54 9.80 2.77 58.88
CA SER A 54 9.49 3.88 57.98
C SER A 54 10.69 4.80 57.75
N GLU A 55 11.49 5.08 58.79
CA GLU A 55 12.67 5.93 58.67
C GLU A 55 13.82 5.22 57.94
N PHE A 56 13.99 3.90 58.11
CA PHE A 56 14.93 3.10 57.33
C PHE A 56 14.60 3.14 55.83
N ARG A 57 13.34 2.86 55.48
CA ARG A 57 12.83 2.92 54.10
C ARG A 57 12.94 4.33 53.48
N ARG A 58 12.94 5.39 54.28
CA ARG A 58 13.01 6.79 53.82
C ARG A 58 14.44 7.35 53.69
N ALA A 59 15.30 7.09 54.67
CA ALA A 59 16.58 7.78 54.83
C ALA A 59 17.82 6.89 54.63
N HIS A 60 17.70 5.57 54.77
CA HIS A 60 18.84 4.65 54.80
C HIS A 60 18.83 3.58 53.68
N PHE A 61 17.68 3.26 53.11
CA PHE A 61 17.54 2.17 52.15
C PHE A 61 18.34 2.37 50.84
N THR A 62 18.16 3.49 50.12
CA THR A 62 18.98 3.80 48.91
C THR A 62 20.48 3.68 49.17
N ARG A 63 20.97 4.22 50.29
CA ARG A 63 22.39 4.15 50.67
C ARG A 63 22.84 2.72 50.96
N THR A 64 21.96 1.90 51.54
CA THR A 64 22.20 0.47 51.79
C THR A 64 22.36 -0.28 50.48
N LEU A 65 21.44 -0.11 49.53
CA LEU A 65 21.57 -0.76 48.21
C LEU A 65 22.80 -0.27 47.44
N GLN A 66 23.10 1.03 47.45
CA GLN A 66 24.30 1.58 46.81
C GLN A 66 25.58 0.98 47.40
N PHE A 67 25.66 0.83 48.72
CA PHE A 67 26.78 0.17 49.40
C PHE A 67 26.89 -1.32 49.04
N LEU A 68 25.77 -2.03 48.87
CA LEU A 68 25.80 -3.44 48.43
C LEU A 68 26.25 -3.58 46.97
N VAL A 69 25.81 -2.67 46.09
CA VAL A 69 26.26 -2.64 44.69
C VAL A 69 27.75 -2.29 44.58
N SER A 70 28.26 -1.34 45.38
CA SER A 70 29.69 -1.01 45.37
C SER A 70 30.58 -2.13 45.89
N ASN A 71 30.05 -3.01 46.75
CA ASN A 71 30.76 -4.16 47.33
C ASN A 71 30.41 -5.51 46.65
N ILE A 72 29.82 -5.50 45.45
CA ILE A 72 29.45 -6.73 44.71
C ILE A 72 30.65 -7.59 44.26
N GLN A 73 31.88 -7.11 44.47
CA GLN A 73 33.14 -7.82 44.21
C GLN A 73 33.90 -8.17 45.51
N ALA A 74 33.32 -7.91 46.69
CA ALA A 74 33.97 -8.21 47.96
C ALA A 74 34.01 -9.73 48.20
N ASP A 75 35.08 -10.22 48.83
CA ASP A 75 35.30 -11.66 49.03
C ASP A 75 34.17 -12.33 49.81
N TRP A 76 33.57 -11.63 50.78
CA TRP A 76 32.42 -12.11 51.55
C TRP A 76 31.17 -12.35 50.70
N PHE A 77 30.99 -11.65 49.59
CA PHE A 77 29.87 -11.91 48.69
C PHE A 77 30.04 -13.26 47.97
N HIS A 78 31.28 -13.70 47.78
CA HIS A 78 31.62 -14.96 47.17
C HIS A 78 31.65 -16.15 48.17
N SER A 79 31.90 -15.91 49.46
CA SER A 79 31.83 -16.94 50.51
C SER A 79 30.40 -17.40 50.83
N LEU A 80 29.41 -16.50 50.70
CA LEU A 80 27.99 -16.82 50.94
C LEU A 80 27.47 -17.93 50.00
N THR A 81 26.72 -18.88 50.55
CA THR A 81 26.03 -19.91 49.75
C THR A 81 25.00 -19.29 48.80
N ALA A 82 24.62 -20.02 47.74
CA ALA A 82 23.61 -19.54 46.78
C ALA A 82 22.28 -19.21 47.47
N ALA A 83 21.83 -20.05 48.42
CA ALA A 83 20.61 -19.83 49.19
C ALA A 83 20.69 -18.54 50.03
N GLN A 84 21.78 -18.35 50.79
CA GLN A 84 21.99 -17.15 51.60
C GLN A 84 22.06 -15.88 50.75
N ARG A 85 22.68 -15.92 49.56
CA ARG A 85 22.64 -14.80 48.61
C ARG A 85 21.21 -14.48 48.15
N THR A 86 20.42 -15.51 47.81
CA THR A 86 19.03 -15.31 47.37
C THR A 86 18.07 -14.83 48.46
N GLU A 87 18.36 -15.13 49.72
CA GLU A 87 17.53 -14.74 50.86
C GLU A 87 17.95 -13.38 51.44
N LEU A 88 19.24 -13.22 51.74
CA LEU A 88 19.75 -12.08 52.51
C LEU A 88 20.20 -10.91 51.64
N TRP A 89 20.78 -11.17 50.47
CA TRP A 89 21.29 -10.11 49.58
C TRP A 89 20.21 -9.72 48.55
N ASP A 90 19.72 -10.68 47.76
CA ASP A 90 18.65 -10.44 46.77
C ASP A 90 17.34 -10.02 47.44
N GLY A 91 17.06 -10.53 48.65
CA GLY A 91 15.87 -10.18 49.43
C GLY A 91 15.73 -8.69 49.71
N LEU A 92 16.85 -7.97 49.92
CA LEU A 92 16.85 -6.53 50.16
C LEU A 92 16.33 -5.75 48.93
N PHE A 93 16.73 -6.15 47.72
CA PHE A 93 16.20 -5.58 46.47
C PHE A 93 14.76 -6.03 46.20
N LEU A 94 14.44 -7.30 46.47
CA LEU A 94 13.15 -7.90 46.11
C LEU A 94 12.03 -7.65 47.14
N LYS A 95 12.31 -7.07 48.32
CA LYS A 95 11.31 -6.71 49.35
C LYS A 95 11.21 -5.21 49.67
N GLY A 96 12.27 -4.41 49.51
CA GLY A 96 12.26 -2.98 49.89
C GLY A 96 11.40 -2.06 49.01
N PRO A 97 11.47 -0.72 49.17
CA PRO A 97 10.76 0.23 48.32
C PRO A 97 11.13 0.07 46.82
N PRO A 98 10.16 -0.17 45.91
CA PRO A 98 10.46 -0.53 44.53
C PRO A 98 11.05 0.63 43.72
N GLU A 99 10.68 1.87 44.01
CA GLU A 99 11.18 3.07 43.33
C GLU A 99 12.68 3.32 43.61
N GLN A 100 13.09 3.17 44.87
CA GLN A 100 14.51 3.28 45.25
C GLN A 100 15.32 2.10 44.69
N THR A 101 14.75 0.89 44.74
CA THR A 101 15.37 -0.33 44.19
C THR A 101 15.64 -0.18 42.69
N LEU A 102 14.65 0.26 41.91
CA LEU A 102 14.77 0.42 40.46
C LEU A 102 15.87 1.42 40.09
N LEU A 103 15.95 2.56 40.78
CA LEU A 103 16.99 3.57 40.55
C LEU A 103 18.39 3.02 40.81
N VAL A 104 18.60 2.30 41.92
CA VAL A 104 19.91 1.73 42.25
C VAL A 104 20.29 0.57 41.34
N LEU A 105 19.34 -0.31 40.96
CA LEU A 105 19.60 -1.37 39.98
C LEU A 105 20.02 -0.79 38.62
N MET A 106 19.31 0.23 38.13
CA MET A 106 19.65 0.87 36.85
C MET A 106 20.94 1.69 36.91
N GLN A 107 21.26 2.30 38.05
CA GLN A 107 22.56 2.92 38.27
C GLN A 107 23.68 1.86 38.21
N GLY A 108 23.54 0.76 38.95
CA GLY A 108 24.53 -0.33 38.96
C GLY A 108 24.73 -1.00 37.61
N ILE A 109 23.66 -1.25 36.85
CA ILE A 109 23.73 -1.77 35.46
C ILE A 109 24.42 -0.74 34.54
N GLY A 110 24.19 0.57 34.76
CA GLY A 110 24.84 1.66 34.03
C GLY A 110 26.33 1.84 34.33
N GLU A 111 26.77 1.58 35.56
CA GLU A 111 28.15 1.81 36.00
C GLU A 111 29.06 0.59 35.87
N LEU A 112 28.54 -0.62 36.09
CA LEU A 112 29.34 -1.84 36.02
C LEU A 112 29.84 -2.16 34.60
N ARG A 113 31.00 -2.84 34.55
CA ARG A 113 31.56 -3.46 33.35
C ARG A 113 30.91 -4.85 33.12
N ALA A 114 30.93 -5.31 31.88
CA ALA A 114 30.44 -6.65 31.53
C ALA A 114 31.20 -7.74 32.31
N GLY A 115 30.45 -8.65 32.94
CA GLY A 115 31.01 -9.68 33.83
C GLY A 115 29.95 -10.32 34.73
N THR A 116 30.38 -11.18 35.63
CA THR A 116 29.51 -11.93 36.56
C THR A 116 28.66 -11.03 37.46
N SER A 117 29.23 -9.95 38.00
CA SER A 117 28.51 -8.97 38.83
C SER A 117 27.37 -8.27 38.07
N LEU A 118 27.60 -7.87 36.81
CA LEU A 118 26.57 -7.27 35.96
C LEU A 118 25.47 -8.29 35.66
N ASN A 119 25.84 -9.51 35.27
CA ASN A 119 24.88 -10.59 35.00
C ASN A 119 24.03 -10.92 36.23
N HIS A 120 24.60 -10.83 37.44
CA HIS A 120 23.86 -10.99 38.68
C HIS A 120 22.84 -9.87 38.88
N LEU A 121 23.23 -8.58 38.80
CA LEU A 121 22.28 -7.44 38.88
C LEU A 121 21.16 -7.53 37.85
N VAL A 122 21.48 -7.93 36.62
CA VAL A 122 20.50 -8.15 35.54
C VAL A 122 19.55 -9.30 35.90
N SER A 123 20.02 -10.35 36.56
CA SER A 123 19.18 -11.44 37.10
C SER A 123 18.35 -11.05 38.32
N ILE A 124 18.70 -9.97 39.02
CA ILE A 124 17.91 -9.38 40.11
C ILE A 124 16.83 -8.48 39.52
N ALA A 125 17.17 -7.66 38.52
CA ALA A 125 16.22 -6.86 37.76
C ALA A 125 15.16 -7.77 37.08
N GLU A 126 15.56 -8.90 36.50
CA GLU A 126 14.64 -9.89 35.93
C GLU A 126 13.67 -10.46 36.98
N ARG A 127 14.17 -10.86 38.16
CA ARG A 127 13.31 -11.33 39.27
C ARG A 127 12.45 -10.21 39.87
N PHE A 128 12.90 -8.97 39.84
CA PHE A 128 12.13 -7.80 40.24
C PHE A 128 10.92 -7.61 39.31
N LEU A 129 11.12 -7.69 37.99
CA LEU A 129 10.04 -7.66 37.00
C LEU A 129 9.06 -8.84 37.20
N HIS A 130 9.55 -10.07 37.31
CA HIS A 130 8.69 -11.25 37.52
C HIS A 130 7.90 -11.26 38.83
N ARG A 131 8.27 -10.45 39.83
CA ARG A 131 7.55 -10.34 41.11
C ARG A 131 6.43 -9.28 41.11
N GLY A 132 6.11 -8.67 39.98
CA GLY A 132 5.05 -7.64 39.91
C GLY A 132 5.44 -6.30 40.54
N ARG A 133 6.75 -6.04 40.66
CA ARG A 133 7.29 -4.92 41.45
C ARG A 133 7.16 -3.57 40.73
N LEU A 134 6.90 -3.58 39.42
CA LEU A 134 6.51 -2.38 38.69
C LEU A 134 5.04 -2.05 38.94
N ALA A 135 4.15 -3.04 39.03
CA ALA A 135 2.76 -2.83 39.45
C ALA A 135 2.70 -2.27 40.87
N ASP A 136 3.53 -2.75 41.80
CA ASP A 136 3.65 -2.19 43.15
C ASP A 136 4.14 -0.72 43.15
N LEU A 137 5.11 -0.38 42.30
CA LEU A 137 5.60 0.99 42.11
C LEU A 137 4.52 1.90 41.52
N LEU A 138 3.87 1.48 40.44
CA LEU A 138 2.78 2.22 39.80
C LEU A 138 1.61 2.43 40.77
N TRP A 139 1.32 1.42 41.59
CA TRP A 139 0.26 1.42 42.58
C TRP A 139 0.53 2.33 43.79
N SER A 140 1.77 2.41 44.29
CA SER A 140 2.09 3.31 45.41
C SER A 140 1.85 4.79 45.04
N TYR A 141 2.20 5.18 43.81
CA TYR A 141 1.89 6.50 43.27
C TYR A 141 0.38 6.74 43.04
N CYS A 142 -0.44 5.69 42.92
CA CYS A 142 -1.90 5.83 42.82
C CYS A 142 -2.56 6.18 44.16
N LEU A 143 -2.19 5.53 45.26
CA LEU A 143 -2.77 5.74 46.60
C LEU A 143 -2.43 7.09 47.28
N GLY A 144 -1.85 8.06 46.55
CA GLY A 144 -1.19 9.22 47.15
C GLY A 144 0.08 8.85 47.95
N GLY A 145 0.54 7.60 47.80
CA GLY A 145 1.65 6.99 48.52
C GLY A 145 3.02 7.40 48.01
N ALA A 146 3.25 8.71 47.91
CA ALA A 146 4.58 9.26 47.79
C ALA A 146 4.90 9.98 49.11
N GLY A 147 5.94 9.52 49.82
CA GLY A 147 6.33 10.12 51.09
C GLY A 147 6.75 11.59 50.95
N PRO A 148 7.12 12.28 52.05
CA PRO A 148 7.50 13.70 52.07
C PRO A 148 8.84 14.03 51.34
N SER A 149 9.20 13.27 50.30
CA SER A 149 10.40 13.39 49.48
C SER A 149 10.11 13.29 47.97
N ASP A 150 8.84 13.27 47.57
CA ASP A 150 8.43 13.13 46.17
C ASP A 150 8.55 14.45 45.39
N SER A 151 9.71 14.64 44.76
CA SER A 151 9.94 15.76 43.87
C SER A 151 9.50 15.43 42.43
N HIS A 152 9.04 16.45 41.68
CA HIS A 152 8.77 16.30 40.26
C HIS A 152 9.97 15.74 39.47
N GLN A 153 11.19 16.08 39.89
CA GLN A 153 12.42 15.60 39.29
C GLN A 153 12.66 14.10 39.55
N LEU A 154 12.28 13.59 40.71
CA LEU A 154 12.30 12.16 41.02
C LEU A 154 11.31 11.40 40.12
N ARG A 155 10.08 11.90 39.99
CA ARG A 155 9.05 11.31 39.11
C ARG A 155 9.52 11.23 37.65
N GLU A 156 10.05 12.32 37.08
CA GLU A 156 10.57 12.32 35.71
C GLU A 156 11.77 11.37 35.52
N THR A 157 12.64 11.27 36.54
CA THR A 157 13.75 10.32 36.53
C THR A 157 13.24 8.88 36.53
N LEU A 158 12.29 8.54 37.40
CA LEU A 158 11.66 7.22 37.44
C LEU A 158 10.95 6.88 36.13
N LEU A 159 10.16 7.81 35.57
CA LEU A 159 9.52 7.65 34.26
C LEU A 159 10.55 7.40 33.15
N GLY A 160 11.63 8.18 33.11
CA GLY A 160 12.70 7.98 32.12
C GLY A 160 13.40 6.61 32.29
N ARG A 161 13.58 6.17 33.53
CA ARG A 161 14.20 4.89 33.89
C ARG A 161 13.32 3.69 33.54
N ILE A 162 12.03 3.73 33.84
CA ILE A 162 11.07 2.67 33.47
C ILE A 162 11.10 2.43 31.95
N VAL A 163 11.00 3.49 31.14
CA VAL A 163 10.93 3.29 29.68
C VAL A 163 12.30 2.93 29.07
N ALA A 164 13.41 3.50 29.55
CA ALA A 164 14.74 3.24 28.99
C ALA A 164 15.44 1.96 29.51
N LEU A 165 14.73 1.08 30.22
CA LEU A 165 15.32 -0.14 30.79
C LEU A 165 15.75 -1.18 29.73
N PRO A 166 14.95 -1.45 28.66
CA PRO A 166 15.40 -2.21 27.49
C PRO A 166 16.67 -1.65 26.86
N ASP A 167 16.73 -0.34 26.62
CA ASP A 167 17.88 0.30 25.96
C ASP A 167 19.14 0.21 26.82
N LEU A 168 19.01 0.43 28.14
CA LEU A 168 20.15 0.33 29.07
C LEU A 168 20.76 -1.08 29.08
N THR A 169 19.92 -2.11 29.11
CA THR A 169 20.38 -3.51 29.14
C THR A 169 20.93 -3.95 27.78
N ALA A 170 20.28 -3.58 26.68
CA ALA A 170 20.76 -3.85 25.32
C ALA A 170 22.12 -3.20 25.04
N ASN A 171 22.31 -1.95 25.44
CA ASN A 171 23.58 -1.21 25.28
C ASN A 171 24.71 -1.73 26.18
N LYS A 172 24.40 -2.50 27.23
CA LYS A 172 25.40 -3.06 28.18
C LYS A 172 25.74 -4.52 27.93
N LEU A 173 24.79 -5.31 27.47
CA LEU A 173 24.92 -6.76 27.29
C LEU A 173 25.09 -7.17 25.82
N HIS A 174 24.74 -6.28 24.87
CA HIS A 174 24.76 -6.52 23.43
C HIS A 174 24.13 -7.90 23.06
N PRO A 175 24.81 -8.93 22.51
CA PRO A 175 24.14 -10.18 22.14
C PRO A 175 23.77 -11.05 23.35
N ASN A 176 24.30 -10.76 24.54
CA ASN A 176 24.05 -11.52 25.77
C ASN A 176 22.86 -10.97 26.57
N ASN A 177 22.02 -10.11 25.98
CA ASN A 177 20.85 -9.58 26.68
C ASN A 177 19.80 -10.67 26.92
N LYS A 178 19.11 -10.61 28.07
CA LYS A 178 18.04 -11.56 28.40
C LYS A 178 16.76 -11.23 27.64
N PRO A 179 15.95 -12.23 27.24
CA PRO A 179 14.79 -12.01 26.39
C PRO A 179 13.75 -11.08 27.03
N LEU A 180 13.60 -11.10 28.36
CA LEU A 180 12.65 -10.25 29.10
C LEU A 180 12.88 -8.75 28.90
N PHE A 181 14.12 -8.34 28.61
CA PHE A 181 14.48 -6.93 28.37
C PHE A 181 14.44 -6.53 26.89
N LEU A 182 14.10 -7.44 25.99
CA LEU A 182 13.80 -7.06 24.60
C LEU A 182 12.49 -6.27 24.56
N PRO A 183 12.36 -5.20 23.75
CA PRO A 183 11.12 -4.43 23.62
C PRO A 183 9.85 -5.28 23.45
N GLN A 184 9.96 -6.36 22.68
CA GLN A 184 8.89 -7.32 22.37
C GLN A 184 8.34 -8.07 23.60
N GLN A 185 9.10 -8.15 24.71
CA GLN A 185 8.66 -8.79 25.97
C GLN A 185 8.47 -7.75 27.08
N TYR A 186 9.37 -6.78 27.18
CA TYR A 186 9.34 -5.76 28.22
C TYR A 186 8.08 -4.88 28.17
N TYR A 187 7.70 -4.38 27.00
CA TYR A 187 6.55 -3.47 26.90
C TYR A 187 5.19 -4.18 27.09
N PRO A 188 4.97 -5.41 26.61
CA PRO A 188 3.84 -6.24 27.01
C PRO A 188 3.80 -6.56 28.52
N LEU A 189 4.95 -6.80 29.16
CA LEU A 189 5.02 -6.95 30.62
C LEU A 189 4.62 -5.65 31.32
N LEU A 190 5.22 -4.51 30.94
CA LEU A 190 4.89 -3.20 31.51
C LEU A 190 3.40 -2.86 31.34
N ALA A 191 2.81 -3.18 30.18
CA ALA A 191 1.37 -3.05 29.96
C ALA A 191 0.53 -3.88 30.94
N THR A 192 0.97 -5.09 31.26
CA THR A 192 0.33 -5.98 32.24
C THR A 192 0.46 -5.40 33.66
N GLU A 193 1.65 -4.94 34.04
CA GLU A 193 1.90 -4.29 35.34
C GLU A 193 1.03 -3.03 35.53
N MET A 194 0.84 -2.24 34.46
CA MET A 194 -0.05 -1.08 34.44
C MET A 194 -1.52 -1.48 34.57
N LEU A 195 -1.97 -2.56 33.92
CA LEU A 195 -3.32 -3.09 34.12
C LEU A 195 -3.55 -3.55 35.57
N THR A 196 -2.58 -4.22 36.21
CA THR A 196 -2.66 -4.62 37.62
C THR A 196 -2.74 -3.41 38.55
N ALA A 197 -1.98 -2.33 38.28
CA ALA A 197 -2.10 -1.09 39.04
C ALA A 197 -3.49 -0.42 38.86
N LEU A 198 -4.06 -0.45 37.65
CA LEU A 198 -5.41 0.05 37.37
C LEU A 198 -6.49 -0.80 38.04
N GLU A 199 -6.32 -2.12 38.11
CA GLU A 199 -7.24 -3.04 38.78
C GLU A 199 -7.27 -2.79 40.30
N ARG A 200 -6.09 -2.67 40.93
CA ARG A 200 -5.96 -2.23 42.33
C ARG A 200 -6.60 -0.85 42.56
N THR A 201 -6.44 0.07 41.60
CA THR A 201 -7.09 1.40 41.65
C THR A 201 -8.61 1.30 41.59
N CYS A 202 -9.16 0.43 40.74
CA CYS A 202 -10.60 0.20 40.66
C CYS A 202 -11.15 -0.40 41.96
N GLN A 203 -10.42 -1.32 42.60
CA GLN A 203 -10.81 -1.88 43.90
C GLN A 203 -10.78 -0.81 45.00
N ALA A 204 -9.68 -0.08 45.12
CA ALA A 204 -9.51 0.95 46.14
C ALA A 204 -10.53 2.11 46.01
N LEU A 205 -10.95 2.46 44.79
CA LEU A 205 -12.03 3.42 44.55
C LEU A 205 -13.41 2.86 44.94
N LYS A 206 -13.65 1.55 44.81
CA LYS A 206 -14.87 0.89 45.33
C LYS A 206 -14.87 0.86 46.87
N ASP A 207 -13.70 0.72 47.47
CA ASP A 207 -13.48 0.77 48.92
C ASP A 207 -13.45 2.21 49.49
N GLY A 208 -13.71 3.23 48.65
CA GLY A 208 -13.89 4.62 49.07
C GLY A 208 -12.59 5.42 49.28
N THR A 209 -11.46 4.96 48.73
CA THR A 209 -10.17 5.67 48.85
C THR A 209 -9.83 6.48 47.59
N ASP A 210 -9.42 7.73 47.77
CA ASP A 210 -9.04 8.62 46.67
C ASP A 210 -7.71 8.18 46.03
N CYS A 211 -7.68 8.15 44.69
CA CYS A 211 -6.53 7.68 43.91
C CYS A 211 -6.16 8.64 42.76
N SER A 212 -4.87 8.73 42.43
CA SER A 212 -4.32 9.53 41.33
C SER A 212 -3.78 8.67 40.19
N LEU A 213 -4.25 8.90 38.95
CA LEU A 213 -3.80 8.15 37.77
C LEU A 213 -2.66 8.84 37.00
N THR A 214 -2.13 9.97 37.49
CA THR A 214 -1.19 10.83 36.75
C THR A 214 0.11 10.11 36.38
N PHE A 215 0.73 9.37 37.32
CA PHE A 215 2.00 8.68 37.06
C PHE A 215 1.84 7.52 36.06
N VAL A 216 0.72 6.79 36.13
CA VAL A 216 0.38 5.72 35.16
C VAL A 216 0.12 6.31 33.77
N ALA A 217 -0.61 7.43 33.69
CA ALA A 217 -0.86 8.15 32.43
C ALA A 217 0.42 8.72 31.79
N GLN A 218 1.32 9.27 32.62
CA GLN A 218 2.64 9.73 32.19
C GLN A 218 3.51 8.57 31.67
N THR A 219 3.49 7.42 32.36
CA THR A 219 4.19 6.21 31.90
C THR A 219 3.66 5.76 30.55
N LEU A 220 2.33 5.66 30.38
CA LEU A 220 1.69 5.28 29.12
C LEU A 220 2.09 6.22 27.99
N GLY A 221 1.96 7.53 28.22
CA GLY A 221 2.35 8.54 27.24
C GLY A 221 3.81 8.46 26.83
N LYS A 222 4.72 8.27 27.79
CA LYS A 222 6.18 8.22 27.56
C LYS A 222 6.61 6.97 26.80
N VAL A 223 5.97 5.81 27.03
CA VAL A 223 6.20 4.59 26.22
C VAL A 223 5.64 4.77 24.81
N CYS A 224 4.43 5.33 24.67
CA CYS A 224 3.81 5.53 23.36
C CYS A 224 4.56 6.54 22.48
N ILE A 225 5.08 7.65 23.03
CA ILE A 225 5.84 8.66 22.25
C ILE A 225 7.23 8.18 21.82
N GLN A 226 7.81 7.19 22.52
CA GLN A 226 9.06 6.52 22.10
C GLN A 226 8.85 5.45 21.01
N GLY A 227 7.63 5.29 20.49
CA GLY A 227 7.34 4.40 19.36
C GLY A 227 6.84 3.00 19.75
N HIS A 228 6.71 2.70 21.04
CA HIS A 228 6.27 1.40 21.53
C HIS A 228 4.75 1.29 21.80
N SER A 229 3.96 2.22 21.23
CA SER A 229 2.50 2.26 21.43
C SER A 229 1.79 0.98 21.01
N GLY A 230 2.16 0.39 19.87
CA GLY A 230 1.57 -0.87 19.40
C GLY A 230 1.78 -2.04 20.36
N LEU A 231 2.99 -2.18 20.94
CA LEU A 231 3.31 -3.27 21.86
C LEU A 231 2.54 -3.17 23.19
N VAL A 232 2.41 -1.95 23.73
CA VAL A 232 1.66 -1.72 24.98
C VAL A 232 0.16 -1.88 24.74
N LEU A 233 -0.38 -1.23 23.71
CA LEU A 233 -1.81 -1.13 23.50
C LEU A 233 -2.42 -2.42 22.95
N ALA A 234 -1.64 -3.28 22.27
CA ALA A 234 -2.06 -4.65 21.95
C ALA A 234 -2.41 -5.49 23.20
N VAL A 235 -1.78 -5.22 24.35
CA VAL A 235 -2.11 -5.88 25.63
C VAL A 235 -3.19 -5.10 26.40
N MET A 236 -3.07 -3.78 26.47
CA MET A 236 -4.01 -2.96 27.26
C MET A 236 -5.41 -2.91 26.63
N ALA A 237 -5.53 -2.64 25.33
CA ALA A 237 -6.80 -2.34 24.69
C ALA A 237 -7.82 -3.49 24.76
N PRO A 238 -7.47 -4.78 24.51
CA PRO A 238 -8.40 -5.88 24.67
C PRO A 238 -8.86 -6.07 26.12
N ARG A 239 -7.93 -5.95 27.09
CA ARG A 239 -8.25 -6.10 28.52
C ARG A 239 -9.17 -4.98 29.01
N LEU A 240 -8.88 -3.73 28.66
CA LEU A 240 -9.76 -2.59 28.97
C LEU A 240 -11.13 -2.70 28.28
N SER A 241 -11.18 -3.24 27.06
CA SER A 241 -12.44 -3.46 26.32
C SER A 241 -13.36 -4.46 27.02
N VAL A 242 -12.80 -5.48 27.68
CA VAL A 242 -13.55 -6.44 28.51
C VAL A 242 -13.95 -5.81 29.84
N CYS A 243 -13.02 -5.26 30.61
CA CYS A 243 -13.30 -4.72 31.95
C CYS A 243 -14.34 -3.59 31.94
N THR A 244 -14.33 -2.73 30.91
CA THR A 244 -15.30 -1.64 30.78
C THR A 244 -16.69 -2.07 30.31
N ARG A 245 -16.93 -3.35 29.96
CA ARG A 245 -18.20 -3.83 29.40
C ARG A 245 -19.32 -3.84 30.44
N SER A 246 -19.00 -4.17 31.69
CA SER A 246 -19.95 -4.28 32.81
C SER A 246 -19.67 -3.35 33.99
N ASP A 247 -18.47 -2.75 34.08
CA ASP A 247 -18.04 -1.97 35.24
C ASP A 247 -17.83 -0.48 34.91
N MET A 248 -18.67 0.37 35.51
CA MET A 248 -18.61 1.83 35.37
C MET A 248 -17.41 2.46 36.09
N VAL A 249 -16.85 1.80 37.11
CA VAL A 249 -15.61 2.26 37.77
C VAL A 249 -14.44 2.11 36.80
N TRP A 250 -14.36 0.98 36.09
CA TRP A 250 -13.36 0.79 35.03
C TRP A 250 -13.48 1.83 33.91
N GLN A 251 -14.70 2.18 33.48
CA GLN A 251 -14.92 3.26 32.50
C GLN A 251 -14.37 4.61 33.02
N ARG A 252 -14.78 5.01 34.24
CA ARG A 252 -14.32 6.26 34.87
C ARG A 252 -12.80 6.30 35.06
N VAL A 253 -12.18 5.17 35.41
CA VAL A 253 -10.72 5.02 35.52
C VAL A 253 -10.04 5.15 34.15
N CYS A 254 -10.60 4.57 33.08
CA CYS A 254 -10.06 4.73 31.72
C CYS A 254 -10.14 6.20 31.25
N TRP A 255 -11.27 6.88 31.49
CA TRP A 255 -11.43 8.29 31.13
C TRP A 255 -10.42 9.16 31.88
N LYS A 256 -10.29 8.98 33.20
CA LYS A 256 -9.32 9.72 34.03
C LYS A 256 -7.86 9.36 33.73
N LEU A 257 -7.56 8.15 33.29
CA LEU A 257 -6.23 7.78 32.79
C LEU A 257 -5.89 8.60 31.54
N LEU A 258 -6.80 8.67 30.57
CA LEU A 258 -6.57 9.35 29.29
C LEU A 258 -6.59 10.89 29.41
N GLU A 259 -7.44 11.46 30.27
CA GLU A 259 -7.41 12.89 30.60
C GLU A 259 -6.07 13.32 31.21
N ASN A 260 -5.43 12.44 31.98
CA ASN A 260 -4.13 12.69 32.61
C ASN A 260 -2.92 12.44 31.69
N VAL A 261 -3.11 11.98 30.44
CA VAL A 261 -2.00 11.78 29.49
C VAL A 261 -1.41 13.14 29.09
N PRO A 262 -0.08 13.35 29.20
CA PRO A 262 0.55 14.61 28.82
C PRO A 262 0.22 14.99 27.38
N GLN A 263 -0.12 16.27 27.13
CA GLN A 263 -0.60 16.75 25.82
C GLN A 263 0.30 16.33 24.65
N LEU A 264 1.63 16.32 24.81
CA LEU A 264 2.57 15.87 23.77
C LEU A 264 2.30 14.42 23.33
N CYS A 265 1.95 13.54 24.27
CA CYS A 265 1.77 12.10 24.06
C CYS A 265 0.34 11.67 23.64
N VAL A 266 -0.66 12.55 23.76
CA VAL A 266 -2.08 12.22 23.45
C VAL A 266 -2.24 11.62 22.05
N GLU A 267 -1.49 12.11 21.06
CA GLU A 267 -1.55 11.56 19.70
C GLU A 267 -1.06 10.11 19.63
N SER A 268 0.11 9.80 20.18
CA SER A 268 0.68 8.44 20.07
C SER A 268 -0.13 7.40 20.86
N VAL A 269 -0.75 7.81 21.97
CA VAL A 269 -1.68 6.97 22.75
C VAL A 269 -2.97 6.73 21.95
N LEU A 270 -3.65 7.77 21.46
CA LEU A 270 -4.90 7.61 20.71
C LEU A 270 -4.70 6.82 19.41
N THR A 271 -3.64 7.12 18.66
CA THR A 271 -3.31 6.42 17.42
C THR A 271 -3.07 4.94 17.65
N GLY A 272 -2.34 4.56 18.70
CA GLY A 272 -2.14 3.14 19.04
C GLY A 272 -3.41 2.47 19.57
N LEU A 273 -4.25 3.22 20.31
CA LEU A 273 -5.47 2.69 20.92
C LEU A 273 -6.53 2.37 19.86
N VAL A 274 -6.75 3.25 18.88
CA VAL A 274 -7.69 3.02 17.78
C VAL A 274 -7.31 1.77 16.96
N GLN A 275 -6.01 1.51 16.77
CA GLN A 275 -5.52 0.33 16.05
C GLN A 275 -5.64 -0.99 16.85
N ALA A 276 -5.70 -0.91 18.19
CA ALA A 276 -5.71 -2.09 19.07
C ALA A 276 -7.09 -2.46 19.63
N VAL A 277 -8.11 -1.62 19.43
CA VAL A 277 -9.50 -1.87 19.85
C VAL A 277 -10.28 -2.53 18.71
N THR A 278 -11.18 -3.46 19.04
CA THR A 278 -11.95 -4.24 18.06
C THR A 278 -13.12 -3.48 17.41
N GLY A 279 -13.73 -2.50 18.11
CA GLY A 279 -14.92 -1.80 17.63
C GLY A 279 -15.21 -0.43 18.28
N PRO A 280 -16.11 0.37 17.68
CA PRO A 280 -16.38 1.76 18.08
C PRO A 280 -16.94 1.89 19.50
N GLU A 281 -17.76 0.94 19.97
CA GLU A 281 -18.32 0.96 21.33
C GLU A 281 -17.25 0.75 22.40
N ALA A 282 -16.34 -0.20 22.19
CA ALA A 282 -15.23 -0.45 23.09
C ALA A 282 -14.30 0.78 23.17
N PHE A 283 -14.04 1.41 22.04
CA PHE A 283 -13.27 2.66 22.00
C PHE A 283 -14.01 3.79 22.74
N GLY A 284 -15.33 3.89 22.56
CA GLY A 284 -16.19 4.81 23.32
C GLY A 284 -16.17 4.58 24.83
N ARG A 285 -16.24 3.34 25.28
CA ARG A 285 -16.18 2.98 26.71
C ARG A 285 -14.82 3.29 27.35
N ILE A 286 -13.72 3.14 26.60
CA ILE A 286 -12.37 3.44 27.08
C ILE A 286 -12.06 4.95 27.04
N VAL A 287 -12.46 5.67 25.99
CA VAL A 287 -12.07 7.08 25.75
C VAL A 287 -13.07 8.09 26.34
N GLY A 288 -14.34 7.71 26.45
CA GLY A 288 -15.40 8.62 26.89
C GLY A 288 -15.51 9.85 25.97
N ASN A 289 -15.78 11.02 26.56
CA ASN A 289 -15.95 12.28 25.83
C ASN A 289 -14.66 13.15 25.77
N LEU A 290 -13.48 12.52 25.80
CA LEU A 290 -12.16 13.19 25.74
C LEU A 290 -12.01 14.16 24.54
N VAL A 291 -12.65 13.88 23.39
CA VAL A 291 -12.64 14.77 22.23
C VAL A 291 -13.39 16.09 22.43
N LEU A 292 -14.23 16.20 23.46
CA LEU A 292 -14.92 17.44 23.83
C LEU A 292 -14.10 18.27 24.83
N THR A 293 -13.32 17.61 25.69
CA THR A 293 -12.51 18.27 26.73
C THR A 293 -11.10 18.65 26.25
N ASN A 294 -10.50 17.86 25.35
CA ASN A 294 -9.12 18.05 24.91
C ASN A 294 -9.03 18.37 23.41
N LYS A 295 -8.71 19.63 23.08
CA LYS A 295 -8.56 20.12 21.70
C LYS A 295 -7.56 19.33 20.85
N LYS A 296 -6.52 18.74 21.44
CA LYS A 296 -5.57 17.90 20.68
C LYS A 296 -6.16 16.52 20.39
N ALA A 297 -6.89 15.92 21.34
CA ALA A 297 -7.64 14.70 21.09
C ALA A 297 -8.70 14.92 19.98
N GLN A 298 -9.43 16.04 20.05
CA GLN A 298 -10.34 16.47 19.00
C GLN A 298 -9.64 16.51 17.63
N PHE A 299 -8.58 17.31 17.47
CA PHE A 299 -7.86 17.45 16.20
C PHE A 299 -7.28 16.12 15.67
N VAL A 300 -6.75 15.27 16.54
CA VAL A 300 -6.22 13.95 16.13
C VAL A 300 -7.34 13.08 15.56
N ILE A 301 -8.47 12.97 16.27
CA ILE A 301 -9.59 12.08 15.91
C ILE A 301 -10.40 12.64 14.72
N THR A 302 -10.68 13.95 14.67
CA THR A 302 -11.55 14.55 13.64
C THR A 302 -10.82 15.01 12.38
N HIS A 303 -9.50 15.19 12.43
CA HIS A 303 -8.75 15.73 11.29
C HIS A 303 -7.50 14.89 10.97
N LYS A 304 -6.59 14.67 11.92
CA LYS A 304 -5.29 14.06 11.62
C LYS A 304 -5.41 12.62 11.12
N LEU A 305 -6.21 11.79 11.80
CA LEU A 305 -6.41 10.37 11.44
C LEU A 305 -7.36 10.17 10.25
N LEU A 306 -8.11 11.20 9.82
CA LEU A 306 -9.11 11.09 8.74
C LEU A 306 -8.68 11.74 7.43
N LEU A 307 -7.89 12.82 7.48
CA LEU A 307 -7.48 13.61 6.32
C LEU A 307 -5.96 13.61 6.08
N LEU A 308 -5.14 13.56 7.13
CA LEU A 308 -3.68 13.72 7.02
C LEU A 308 -2.89 12.40 7.09
N GLN A 309 -3.41 11.38 7.77
CA GLN A 309 -2.77 10.07 7.91
C GLN A 309 -3.65 9.00 7.28
N TYR A 310 -3.38 8.67 6.01
CA TYR A 310 -4.16 7.75 5.17
C TYR A 310 -3.60 6.31 5.15
N LYS A 311 -2.74 5.96 6.10
CA LYS A 311 -2.04 4.67 6.18
C LYS A 311 -2.81 3.58 6.96
N TYR A 312 -4.03 3.86 7.38
CA TYR A 312 -4.80 2.99 8.26
C TYR A 312 -5.84 2.17 7.50
N GLU A 313 -6.19 1.01 8.06
CA GLU A 313 -7.22 0.15 7.49
C GLU A 313 -8.63 0.74 7.66
N THR A 314 -9.56 0.30 6.83
CA THR A 314 -10.97 0.70 6.86
C THR A 314 -11.64 0.44 8.22
N GLN A 315 -11.15 -0.54 9.00
CA GLN A 315 -11.62 -0.79 10.37
C GLN A 315 -11.31 0.37 11.33
N VAL A 316 -10.15 1.03 11.19
CA VAL A 316 -9.78 2.22 11.99
C VAL A 316 -10.75 3.37 11.70
N LEU A 317 -11.12 3.59 10.45
CA LEU A 317 -12.14 4.57 10.05
C LEU A 317 -13.50 4.25 10.68
N ARG A 318 -13.94 2.98 10.65
CA ARG A 318 -15.19 2.53 11.30
C ARG A 318 -15.19 2.78 12.81
N ILE A 319 -14.08 2.51 13.49
CA ILE A 319 -13.93 2.76 14.93
C ILE A 319 -14.04 4.25 15.25
N ILE A 320 -13.30 5.11 14.53
CA ILE A 320 -13.31 6.57 14.73
C ILE A 320 -14.69 7.18 14.47
N LEU A 321 -15.28 6.88 13.31
CA LEU A 321 -16.54 7.50 12.88
C LEU A 321 -17.71 6.95 13.70
N GLY A 322 -17.73 5.65 13.99
CA GLY A 322 -18.69 5.03 14.90
C GLY A 322 -18.60 5.59 16.33
N TYR A 323 -17.39 5.88 16.81
CA TYR A 323 -17.19 6.58 18.09
C TYR A 323 -17.79 7.99 18.09
N LEU A 324 -17.63 8.77 17.02
CA LEU A 324 -18.26 10.09 16.92
C LEU A 324 -19.79 10.00 16.78
N ALA A 325 -20.30 8.93 16.17
CA ALA A 325 -21.73 8.68 16.00
C ALA A 325 -22.44 8.20 17.28
N ALA A 326 -21.77 7.45 18.16
CA ALA A 326 -22.38 6.70 19.26
C ALA A 326 -23.11 7.57 20.31
N ASP A 327 -22.69 8.82 20.51
CA ASP A 327 -23.17 9.69 21.59
C ASP A 327 -23.61 11.05 21.07
N ARG A 328 -24.75 11.54 21.57
CA ARG A 328 -25.40 12.79 21.18
C ARG A 328 -24.46 13.99 21.30
N GLU A 329 -23.62 14.04 22.33
CA GLU A 329 -22.66 15.14 22.53
C GLU A 329 -21.53 15.15 21.48
N ARG A 330 -21.21 13.98 20.91
CA ARG A 330 -20.15 13.82 19.89
C ARG A 330 -20.66 13.96 18.45
N ARG A 331 -21.96 13.79 18.18
CA ARG A 331 -22.52 13.91 16.81
C ARG A 331 -22.26 15.25 16.11
N PRO A 332 -22.22 16.42 16.77
CA PRO A 332 -21.80 17.67 16.12
C PRO A 332 -20.38 17.61 15.52
N LEU A 333 -19.47 16.84 16.13
CA LEU A 333 -18.14 16.59 15.57
C LEU A 333 -18.20 15.67 14.34
N LEU A 334 -19.08 14.67 14.32
CA LEU A 334 -19.31 13.84 13.11
C LEU A 334 -19.80 14.71 11.94
N ILE A 335 -20.70 15.66 12.19
CA ILE A 335 -21.19 16.59 11.16
C ILE A 335 -20.07 17.52 10.67
N GLN A 336 -19.21 18.01 11.57
CA GLN A 336 -18.03 18.80 11.21
C GLN A 336 -17.03 17.97 10.37
N VAL A 337 -16.78 16.72 10.75
CA VAL A 337 -15.95 15.76 10.02
C VAL A 337 -16.50 15.53 8.62
N LEU A 338 -17.80 15.25 8.50
CA LEU A 338 -18.48 15.03 7.23
C LEU A 338 -18.34 16.25 6.31
N ARG A 339 -18.61 17.47 6.79
CA ARG A 339 -18.41 18.69 5.99
C ARG A 339 -16.96 18.86 5.53
N SER A 340 -15.99 18.53 6.40
CA SER A 340 -14.56 18.61 6.08
C SER A 340 -14.13 17.57 5.03
N LEU A 341 -14.63 16.34 5.14
CA LEU A 341 -14.43 15.26 4.16
C LEU A 341 -15.07 15.60 2.81
N SER A 342 -16.32 16.08 2.82
CA SER A 342 -17.02 16.54 1.63
C SER A 342 -16.27 17.67 0.90
N GLN A 343 -15.77 18.66 1.65
CA GLN A 343 -14.99 19.75 1.07
C GLN A 343 -13.65 19.27 0.51
N ALA A 344 -12.96 18.35 1.18
CA ALA A 344 -11.69 17.78 0.70
C ALA A 344 -11.90 16.91 -0.55
N TRP A 345 -12.93 16.07 -0.56
CA TRP A 345 -13.25 15.15 -1.65
C TRP A 345 -13.74 15.85 -2.91
N ALA A 346 -14.52 16.92 -2.77
CA ALA A 346 -15.09 17.68 -3.88
C ALA A 346 -14.19 18.82 -4.41
N ASN A 347 -12.99 19.01 -3.85
CA ASN A 347 -12.08 20.09 -4.26
C ASN A 347 -11.30 19.70 -5.55
N PRO A 348 -11.46 20.41 -6.68
CA PRO A 348 -10.77 20.08 -7.93
C PRO A 348 -9.24 20.08 -7.84
N SER A 349 -8.67 20.90 -6.93
CA SER A 349 -7.23 20.92 -6.67
C SER A 349 -6.79 19.67 -5.91
N ALA A 350 -7.58 19.21 -4.95
CA ALA A 350 -7.30 17.98 -4.20
C ALA A 350 -7.30 16.76 -5.13
N VAL A 351 -8.28 16.64 -6.04
CA VAL A 351 -8.35 15.54 -7.03
C VAL A 351 -7.10 15.48 -7.93
N LYS A 352 -6.47 16.63 -8.23
CA LYS A 352 -5.29 16.74 -9.11
C LYS A 352 -3.94 16.60 -8.40
N HIS A 353 -3.86 17.01 -7.13
CA HIS A 353 -2.60 17.15 -6.39
C HIS A 353 -2.47 16.25 -5.15
N THR A 354 -3.44 15.38 -4.88
CA THR A 354 -3.41 14.43 -3.74
C THR A 354 -3.09 13.02 -4.23
N PRO A 355 -2.22 12.24 -3.56
CA PRO A 355 -1.99 10.83 -3.87
C PRO A 355 -3.29 10.03 -3.90
N LEU A 356 -3.39 9.07 -4.81
CA LEU A 356 -4.65 8.34 -5.05
C LEU A 356 -5.07 7.50 -3.83
N GLU A 357 -4.10 6.98 -3.08
CA GLU A 357 -4.30 6.24 -1.83
C GLU A 357 -5.02 7.10 -0.78
N GLN A 358 -4.65 8.38 -0.72
CA GLN A 358 -5.29 9.35 0.18
C GLN A 358 -6.67 9.77 -0.34
N GLN A 359 -6.86 9.92 -1.66
CA GLN A 359 -8.19 10.18 -2.23
C GLN A 359 -9.16 9.00 -1.96
N LEU A 360 -8.67 7.75 -2.07
CA LEU A 360 -9.42 6.54 -1.72
C LEU A 360 -9.74 6.51 -0.22
N TYR A 361 -8.77 6.79 0.64
CA TYR A 361 -8.97 6.84 2.09
C TYR A 361 -10.03 7.87 2.50
N VAL A 362 -9.98 9.08 1.94
CA VAL A 362 -11.00 10.13 2.15
C VAL A 362 -12.36 9.70 1.62
N SER A 363 -12.42 9.03 0.46
CA SER A 363 -13.66 8.47 -0.09
C SER A 363 -14.28 7.42 0.85
N LYS A 364 -13.47 6.51 1.41
CA LYS A 364 -13.92 5.52 2.41
C LYS A 364 -14.46 6.21 3.67
N ALA A 365 -13.75 7.22 4.18
CA ALA A 365 -14.17 7.98 5.35
C ALA A 365 -15.47 8.79 5.11
N LEU A 366 -15.64 9.35 3.92
CA LEU A 366 -16.86 10.06 3.50
C LEU A 366 -18.07 9.11 3.48
N LEU A 367 -17.94 7.96 2.80
CA LEU A 367 -19.00 6.96 2.72
C LEU A 367 -19.41 6.42 4.10
N LEU A 368 -18.43 6.08 4.95
CA LEU A 368 -18.68 5.66 6.33
C LEU A 368 -19.33 6.76 7.17
N SER A 369 -18.96 8.04 6.98
CA SER A 369 -19.59 9.15 7.70
C SER A 369 -21.07 9.31 7.32
N VAL A 370 -21.40 9.15 6.03
CA VAL A 370 -22.78 9.22 5.52
C VAL A 370 -23.60 7.98 5.91
N SER A 371 -22.99 6.79 6.00
CA SER A 371 -23.70 5.59 6.46
C SER A 371 -24.17 5.69 7.92
N LEU A 372 -23.47 6.47 8.75
CA LEU A 372 -23.75 6.69 10.18
C LEU A 372 -24.71 7.86 10.51
N LEU A 373 -25.21 8.59 9.50
CA LEU A 373 -26.21 9.65 9.70
C LEU A 373 -27.59 9.08 10.06
N LYS A 374 -28.35 9.83 10.87
CA LYS A 374 -29.78 9.60 11.09
C LYS A 374 -30.60 10.33 10.03
N ASP A 375 -31.83 9.87 9.78
CA ASP A 375 -32.70 10.46 8.76
C ASP A 375 -32.93 11.98 8.94
N SER A 376 -33.01 12.46 10.19
CA SER A 376 -33.14 13.89 10.50
C SER A 376 -31.89 14.70 10.10
N GLU A 377 -30.69 14.15 10.33
CA GLU A 377 -29.42 14.79 10.00
C GLU A 377 -29.14 14.70 8.50
N LEU A 378 -29.56 13.61 7.85
CA LEU A 378 -29.52 13.44 6.40
C LEU A 378 -30.44 14.43 5.68
N GLN A 379 -31.59 14.77 6.28
CA GLN A 379 -32.46 15.85 5.79
C GLN A 379 -31.82 17.24 5.96
N GLU A 380 -31.22 17.52 7.12
CA GLU A 380 -30.49 18.78 7.37
C GLU A 380 -29.32 18.98 6.39
N LEU A 381 -28.50 17.94 6.19
CA LEU A 381 -27.28 17.99 5.38
C LEU A 381 -27.53 17.70 3.88
N ARG A 382 -28.79 17.61 3.44
CA ARG A 382 -29.16 17.22 2.08
C ARG A 382 -28.58 18.17 1.02
N SER A 383 -28.55 19.47 1.29
CA SER A 383 -27.94 20.48 0.40
C SER A 383 -26.43 20.29 0.29
N ASP A 384 -25.75 20.16 1.42
CA ASP A 384 -24.29 20.06 1.53
C ASP A 384 -23.80 18.79 0.81
N LEU A 385 -24.51 17.67 1.01
CA LEU A 385 -24.22 16.40 0.35
C LEU A 385 -24.53 16.43 -1.16
N LEU A 386 -25.59 17.11 -1.59
CA LEU A 386 -25.91 17.24 -3.03
C LEU A 386 -24.87 18.09 -3.75
N GLN A 387 -24.42 19.19 -3.14
CA GLN A 387 -23.35 20.04 -3.67
C GLN A 387 -22.02 19.27 -3.73
N CYS A 388 -21.68 18.53 -2.66
CA CYS A 388 -20.51 17.65 -2.63
C CYS A 388 -20.57 16.59 -3.73
N MET A 389 -21.70 15.88 -3.85
CA MET A 389 -21.90 14.83 -4.85
C MET A 389 -21.74 15.37 -6.26
N LEU A 390 -22.44 16.46 -6.63
CA LEU A 390 -22.39 17.00 -7.99
C LEU A 390 -21.02 17.61 -8.34
N GLY A 391 -20.50 18.51 -7.50
CA GLY A 391 -19.23 19.20 -7.77
C GLY A 391 -18.01 18.27 -7.66
N GLY A 392 -18.05 17.32 -6.72
CA GLY A 392 -17.02 16.31 -6.59
C GLY A 392 -17.07 15.29 -7.72
N MET A 393 -18.24 14.70 -8.02
CA MET A 393 -18.37 13.76 -9.13
C MET A 393 -17.94 14.38 -10.46
N GLN A 394 -18.28 15.65 -10.73
CA GLN A 394 -17.73 16.38 -11.89
C GLN A 394 -16.19 16.43 -11.85
N SER A 395 -15.60 16.88 -10.74
CA SER A 395 -14.14 16.99 -10.58
C SER A 395 -13.40 15.65 -10.75
N HIS A 396 -14.01 14.55 -10.29
CA HIS A 396 -13.46 13.19 -10.46
C HIS A 396 -13.68 12.66 -11.89
N LEU A 397 -14.82 12.93 -12.53
CA LEU A 397 -15.13 12.54 -13.92
C LEU A 397 -14.29 13.28 -14.95
N ASP A 398 -13.93 14.53 -14.68
CA ASP A 398 -13.02 15.34 -15.50
C ASP A 398 -11.55 14.85 -15.44
N SER A 399 -11.23 13.92 -14.53
CA SER A 399 -9.90 13.33 -14.45
C SER A 399 -9.60 12.42 -15.64
N SER A 400 -8.41 12.57 -16.21
CA SER A 400 -7.92 11.71 -17.29
C SER A 400 -7.71 10.24 -16.82
N VAL A 401 -7.55 10.01 -15.51
CA VAL A 401 -7.26 8.71 -14.90
C VAL A 401 -8.51 7.90 -14.60
N VAL A 402 -8.59 6.67 -15.14
CA VAL A 402 -9.74 5.78 -15.02
C VAL A 402 -10.07 5.42 -13.57
N ARG A 403 -9.07 5.15 -12.72
CA ARG A 403 -9.27 4.78 -11.30
C ARG A 403 -9.90 5.92 -10.48
N ILE A 404 -9.51 7.18 -10.76
CA ILE A 404 -10.12 8.37 -10.15
C ILE A 404 -11.59 8.53 -10.62
N ARG A 405 -11.84 8.44 -11.93
CA ARG A 405 -13.22 8.49 -12.48
C ARG A 405 -14.12 7.41 -11.89
N ARG A 406 -13.61 6.17 -11.78
CA ARG A 406 -14.33 5.02 -11.20
C ARG A 406 -14.72 5.27 -9.75
N MET A 407 -13.78 5.76 -8.93
CA MET A 407 -14.04 6.16 -7.55
C MET A 407 -15.09 7.28 -7.46
N GLY A 408 -15.01 8.29 -8.34
CA GLY A 408 -16.01 9.36 -8.46
C GLY A 408 -17.42 8.86 -8.74
N MET A 409 -17.57 7.93 -9.69
CA MET A 409 -18.85 7.29 -10.03
C MET A 409 -19.42 6.53 -8.83
N VAL A 410 -18.64 5.61 -8.23
CA VAL A 410 -19.09 4.75 -7.12
C VAL A 410 -19.52 5.56 -5.91
N VAL A 411 -18.75 6.60 -5.53
CA VAL A 411 -19.14 7.49 -4.42
C VAL A 411 -20.43 8.25 -4.78
N GLY A 412 -20.56 8.73 -6.03
CA GLY A 412 -21.78 9.38 -6.52
C GLY A 412 -23.02 8.49 -6.41
N GLU A 413 -22.93 7.22 -6.82
CA GLU A 413 -24.01 6.24 -6.66
C GLU A 413 -24.38 6.01 -5.19
N CYS A 414 -23.38 5.79 -4.34
CA CYS A 414 -23.57 5.58 -2.90
C CYS A 414 -24.28 6.77 -2.23
N LEU A 415 -23.89 8.00 -2.55
CA LEU A 415 -24.53 9.21 -2.03
C LEU A 415 -25.95 9.37 -2.58
N SER A 416 -26.14 9.21 -3.90
CA SER A 416 -27.45 9.26 -4.56
C SER A 416 -28.44 8.25 -3.94
N SER A 417 -27.99 7.01 -3.73
CA SER A 417 -28.78 5.93 -3.15
C SER A 417 -29.15 6.16 -1.70
N ARG A 418 -28.31 6.79 -0.87
CA ARG A 418 -28.70 7.13 0.52
C ARG A 418 -29.67 8.30 0.57
N MET A 419 -29.49 9.29 -0.31
CA MET A 419 -30.30 10.49 -0.30
C MET A 419 -31.69 10.30 -0.91
N ASN A 420 -31.92 9.24 -1.69
CA ASN A 420 -33.19 8.97 -2.40
C ASN A 420 -33.69 10.24 -3.13
N ILE A 421 -32.95 10.67 -4.14
CA ILE A 421 -33.29 11.87 -4.92
C ILE A 421 -34.44 11.52 -5.87
N SER A 422 -35.67 11.85 -5.47
CA SER A 422 -36.87 11.77 -6.31
C SER A 422 -37.19 10.39 -6.91
N GLY A 423 -36.72 9.30 -6.30
CA GLY A 423 -36.85 7.93 -6.81
C GLY A 423 -35.84 7.54 -7.89
N THR A 424 -35.04 8.48 -8.39
CA THR A 424 -34.00 8.23 -9.40
C THR A 424 -32.65 7.99 -8.73
N GLN A 425 -32.17 6.74 -8.79
CA GLN A 425 -30.80 6.40 -8.38
C GLN A 425 -29.86 6.58 -9.57
N LEU A 426 -28.75 7.29 -9.38
CA LEU A 426 -27.64 7.29 -10.33
C LEU A 426 -27.07 5.86 -10.44
N LYS A 427 -26.86 5.40 -11.67
CA LYS A 427 -26.18 4.15 -12.01
C LYS A 427 -25.28 4.38 -13.22
N PHE A 428 -24.02 4.03 -13.09
CA PHE A 428 -22.99 4.09 -14.11
C PHE A 428 -22.60 2.67 -14.55
N GLN A 429 -21.85 2.59 -15.65
CA GLN A 429 -21.24 1.35 -16.12
C GLN A 429 -19.72 1.44 -15.94
N TYR A 430 -19.16 0.54 -15.15
CA TYR A 430 -17.72 0.45 -14.90
C TYR A 430 -17.36 -0.99 -14.51
N ASP A 431 -16.11 -1.41 -14.79
CA ASP A 431 -15.63 -2.73 -14.38
C ASP A 431 -15.49 -2.80 -12.86
N GLN A 432 -16.05 -3.84 -12.25
CA GLN A 432 -15.95 -4.06 -10.81
C GLN A 432 -14.60 -4.72 -10.46
N ASP A 433 -13.88 -4.09 -9.54
CA ASP A 433 -12.61 -4.53 -8.97
C ASP A 433 -12.77 -4.69 -7.44
N GLU A 434 -11.66 -4.93 -6.72
CA GLU A 434 -11.69 -5.05 -5.26
C GLU A 434 -12.05 -3.72 -4.57
N GLU A 435 -11.55 -2.59 -5.09
CA GLU A 435 -11.72 -1.26 -4.48
C GLU A 435 -13.17 -0.78 -4.57
N THR A 436 -13.81 -0.97 -5.72
CA THR A 436 -15.23 -0.66 -5.93
C THR A 436 -16.14 -1.56 -5.12
N ARG A 437 -15.85 -2.86 -5.02
CA ARG A 437 -16.58 -3.78 -4.12
C ARG A 437 -16.44 -3.36 -2.66
N GLU A 438 -15.23 -2.97 -2.22
CA GLU A 438 -15.02 -2.46 -0.87
C GLU A 438 -15.84 -1.17 -0.63
N LEU A 439 -15.75 -0.17 -1.51
CA LEU A 439 -16.47 1.10 -1.38
C LEU A 439 -18.00 0.92 -1.30
N LEU A 440 -18.57 0.05 -2.14
CA LEU A 440 -20.00 -0.28 -2.11
C LEU A 440 -20.40 -0.92 -0.76
N SER A 441 -19.54 -1.78 -0.19
CA SER A 441 -19.79 -2.44 1.11
C SER A 441 -19.83 -1.49 2.31
N LEU A 442 -19.31 -0.25 2.19
CA LEU A 442 -19.29 0.72 3.29
C LEU A 442 -20.67 1.34 3.59
N MET A 443 -21.60 1.22 2.64
CA MET A 443 -22.96 1.76 2.77
C MET A 443 -23.95 0.78 3.41
N THR A 444 -23.62 -0.52 3.40
CA THR A 444 -24.35 -1.55 4.13
C THR A 444 -23.93 -1.57 5.60
N PRO A 445 -24.87 -1.51 6.56
CA PRO A 445 -24.53 -1.61 7.98
C PRO A 445 -24.00 -3.01 8.29
N SER A 446 -22.75 -3.09 8.73
CA SER A 446 -22.12 -4.35 9.14
C SER A 446 -22.73 -4.84 10.44
N THR A 447 -23.53 -5.91 10.38
CA THR A 447 -24.00 -6.67 11.56
C THR A 447 -22.84 -7.45 12.17
N ALA A 448 -21.97 -6.74 12.91
CA ALA A 448 -20.93 -7.35 13.73
C ALA A 448 -21.48 -7.69 15.12
N ASP A 449 -22.43 -8.63 15.16
CA ASP A 449 -22.75 -9.35 16.40
C ASP A 449 -21.68 -10.41 16.67
N GLU A 450 -21.38 -10.68 17.94
CA GLU A 450 -20.31 -11.60 18.33
C GLU A 450 -20.70 -13.06 18.03
N ALA A 451 -20.10 -13.65 16.99
CA ALA A 451 -20.19 -15.08 16.75
C ALA A 451 -19.30 -15.86 17.74
N GLU A 452 -19.92 -16.43 18.78
CA GLU A 452 -19.26 -17.41 19.64
C GLU A 452 -18.88 -18.69 18.84
N PRO A 453 -17.73 -19.31 19.10
CA PRO A 453 -17.28 -20.50 18.38
C PRO A 453 -17.94 -21.78 18.94
N LEU A 454 -18.91 -22.34 18.23
CA LEU A 454 -19.43 -23.68 18.49
C LEU A 454 -19.17 -24.66 17.34
N ASN A 455 -18.39 -25.70 17.65
CA ASN A 455 -18.12 -26.84 16.78
C ASN A 455 -19.38 -27.69 16.54
N ARG A 456 -19.64 -28.09 15.28
CA ARG A 456 -19.88 -29.53 14.93
C ARG A 456 -19.95 -29.83 13.41
N VAL A 457 -18.97 -30.59 12.95
CA VAL A 457 -19.10 -31.87 12.19
C VAL A 457 -19.80 -31.86 10.80
N ASP A 458 -18.96 -31.90 9.75
CA ASP A 458 -18.92 -32.88 8.63
C ASP A 458 -20.07 -33.91 8.47
N SER A 459 -20.59 -34.31 7.29
CA SER A 459 -20.44 -34.01 5.84
C SER A 459 -21.72 -34.58 5.14
N PRO A 460 -21.81 -34.90 3.81
CA PRO A 460 -21.12 -34.42 2.60
C PRO A 460 -22.07 -34.00 1.44
N GLN A 461 -21.48 -33.38 0.40
CA GLN A 461 -21.84 -33.37 -1.04
C GLN A 461 -23.33 -33.39 -1.50
N GLU A 462 -23.70 -32.39 -2.31
CA GLU A 462 -24.02 -32.65 -3.73
C GLU A 462 -23.74 -31.41 -4.60
N THR A 463 -23.18 -31.63 -5.79
CA THR A 463 -22.79 -30.58 -6.75
C THR A 463 -23.81 -30.49 -7.89
N SER A 464 -24.37 -29.30 -8.11
CA SER A 464 -25.10 -28.98 -9.34
C SER A 464 -24.66 -27.62 -9.87
N GLU A 465 -24.00 -27.64 -11.03
CA GLU A 465 -23.70 -26.45 -11.80
C GLU A 465 -24.99 -25.95 -12.48
N THR A 466 -25.25 -24.64 -12.48
CA THR A 466 -26.30 -24.08 -13.34
C THR A 466 -25.92 -22.68 -13.83
N THR A 467 -25.79 -22.56 -15.15
CA THR A 467 -25.60 -21.31 -15.89
C THR A 467 -26.82 -20.38 -15.79
N PRO A 468 -26.63 -19.05 -15.76
CA PRO A 468 -27.73 -18.11 -15.86
C PRO A 468 -28.18 -17.92 -17.32
N SER A 469 -29.47 -17.64 -17.51
CA SER A 469 -30.03 -17.12 -18.77
C SER A 469 -31.00 -15.96 -18.47
N PRO A 470 -31.08 -14.94 -19.34
CA PRO A 470 -31.70 -13.66 -19.00
C PRO A 470 -33.23 -13.64 -19.19
N GLN A 471 -33.89 -12.78 -18.43
CA GLN A 471 -35.35 -12.56 -18.47
C GLN A 471 -35.76 -11.66 -19.65
N LYS A 472 -36.93 -11.94 -20.23
CA LYS A 472 -37.66 -11.03 -21.13
C LYS A 472 -38.72 -10.25 -20.34
N GLU A 473 -38.89 -8.97 -20.66
CA GLU A 473 -40.02 -8.17 -20.17
C GLU A 473 -41.30 -8.42 -20.98
N SER A 474 -42.43 -8.14 -20.33
CA SER A 474 -43.79 -8.46 -20.75
C SER A 474 -44.50 -7.34 -21.51
N SER A 475 -45.52 -7.68 -22.29
CA SER A 475 -46.58 -6.75 -22.71
C SER A 475 -47.93 -7.47 -22.76
N GLN A 476 -48.99 -6.85 -22.22
CA GLN A 476 -50.36 -7.35 -22.28
C GLN A 476 -51.35 -6.20 -22.50
N ASN A 477 -52.32 -6.38 -23.40
CA ASN A 477 -53.75 -6.36 -23.05
C ASN A 477 -54.68 -6.68 -24.24
N LYS A 478 -55.49 -7.74 -24.07
CA LYS A 478 -56.92 -7.93 -24.51
C LYS A 478 -57.23 -7.91 -26.03
N SER A 479 -58.20 -8.67 -26.56
CA SER A 479 -59.43 -9.23 -25.96
C SER A 479 -59.87 -10.57 -26.58
N GLU A 480 -60.71 -11.31 -25.85
CA GLU A 480 -61.43 -12.57 -26.18
C GLU A 480 -62.67 -12.35 -27.11
N PRO A 481 -63.40 -13.39 -27.65
CA PRO A 481 -63.82 -14.64 -26.98
C PRO A 481 -63.92 -15.99 -27.75
N GLN A 482 -64.13 -17.04 -26.94
CA GLN A 482 -64.47 -18.47 -27.19
C GLN A 482 -65.89 -18.71 -27.82
N PRO A 483 -66.40 -19.95 -28.12
CA PRO A 483 -66.08 -21.32 -27.62
C PRO A 483 -66.16 -22.47 -28.70
N SER A 484 -66.25 -23.81 -28.49
CA SER A 484 -66.27 -24.76 -27.32
C SER A 484 -66.03 -26.25 -27.72
N LYS A 485 -65.36 -27.03 -26.84
CA LYS A 485 -65.54 -28.48 -26.49
C LYS A 485 -65.50 -29.62 -27.52
N THR A 486 -64.93 -30.77 -27.06
CA THR A 486 -65.24 -32.21 -27.42
C THR A 486 -64.97 -32.67 -28.86
N ASP A 487 -64.66 -33.93 -29.19
CA ASP A 487 -64.08 -35.10 -28.46
C ASP A 487 -63.66 -36.15 -29.52
N GLN A 488 -62.76 -37.07 -29.19
CA GLN A 488 -62.55 -38.41 -29.82
C GLN A 488 -62.05 -38.57 -31.28
N ASP A 489 -61.31 -39.66 -31.48
CA ASP A 489 -60.84 -40.22 -32.76
C ASP A 489 -61.99 -40.71 -33.67
N SER A 490 -61.80 -40.61 -34.98
CA SER A 490 -62.36 -41.57 -35.95
C SER A 490 -61.59 -41.56 -37.27
N ASP A 491 -61.49 -42.74 -37.89
CA ASP A 491 -60.66 -43.06 -39.06
C ASP A 491 -61.08 -42.41 -40.39
N LEU A 492 -60.06 -42.10 -41.21
CA LEU A 492 -59.97 -42.24 -42.69
C LEU A 492 -61.16 -41.76 -43.57
N ASP A 493 -60.96 -40.69 -44.37
CA ASP A 493 -60.59 -40.84 -45.80
C ASP A 493 -60.14 -39.50 -46.47
N SER A 494 -59.23 -39.61 -47.45
CA SER A 494 -58.74 -38.69 -48.51
C SER A 494 -58.80 -37.14 -48.46
N ASP A 495 -57.69 -36.53 -48.93
CA ASP A 495 -57.53 -35.20 -49.58
C ASP A 495 -57.81 -33.90 -48.80
N ASP A 496 -56.84 -33.50 -47.97
CA ASP A 496 -56.37 -32.10 -47.93
C ASP A 496 -54.88 -32.05 -47.51
N GLU A 497 -54.00 -32.42 -48.45
CA GLU A 497 -52.54 -32.43 -48.26
C GLU A 497 -51.96 -31.01 -48.40
N LEU A 498 -51.85 -30.29 -47.28
CA LEU A 498 -50.99 -29.12 -47.15
C LEU A 498 -49.94 -29.34 -46.05
N THR A 499 -48.96 -30.19 -46.37
CA THR A 499 -47.67 -30.17 -45.67
C THR A 499 -47.05 -28.77 -45.77
N PRO A 500 -46.38 -28.25 -44.72
CA PRO A 500 -45.62 -27.00 -44.82
C PRO A 500 -44.71 -27.01 -46.03
N TYR A 501 -44.73 -25.92 -46.81
CA TYR A 501 -43.99 -25.83 -48.07
C TYR A 501 -42.50 -26.09 -47.83
N ASP A 502 -41.91 -27.04 -48.55
CA ASP A 502 -40.54 -27.47 -48.31
C ASP A 502 -39.54 -26.42 -48.84
N MET A 503 -39.07 -25.59 -47.91
CA MET A 503 -38.03 -24.58 -48.16
C MET A 503 -36.64 -25.22 -48.40
N SER A 504 -36.47 -26.56 -48.45
CA SER A 504 -35.20 -27.16 -48.86
C SER A 504 -34.83 -26.85 -50.32
N GLY A 505 -35.80 -26.41 -51.13
CA GLY A 505 -35.58 -25.89 -52.48
C GLY A 505 -35.13 -24.43 -52.53
N ASP A 506 -35.32 -23.66 -51.45
CA ASP A 506 -34.81 -22.29 -51.35
C ASP A 506 -33.30 -22.34 -51.12
N GLN A 507 -32.55 -22.12 -52.19
CA GLN A 507 -31.11 -21.92 -52.09
C GLN A 507 -30.85 -20.69 -51.22
N GLU A 508 -30.23 -20.88 -50.04
CA GLU A 508 -29.55 -19.80 -49.32
C GLU A 508 -28.73 -19.01 -50.35
N ILE A 509 -29.08 -17.72 -50.54
CA ILE A 509 -28.38 -16.84 -51.47
C ILE A 509 -26.89 -16.94 -51.13
N SER A 510 -26.09 -17.35 -52.10
CA SER A 510 -24.76 -17.91 -51.88
C SER A 510 -23.93 -17.10 -50.90
N LYS A 511 -23.52 -17.74 -49.79
CA LYS A 511 -22.59 -17.18 -48.79
C LYS A 511 -21.48 -16.44 -49.50
N ALA A 512 -21.45 -15.12 -49.35
CA ALA A 512 -20.68 -14.26 -50.24
C ALA A 512 -19.21 -14.68 -50.22
N SER A 513 -18.63 -14.96 -51.39
CA SER A 513 -17.23 -15.39 -51.44
C SER A 513 -16.33 -14.21 -51.04
N PRO A 514 -15.33 -14.41 -50.16
CA PRO A 514 -14.44 -13.32 -49.76
C PRO A 514 -13.71 -12.69 -50.96
N PRO A 515 -13.56 -11.36 -50.99
CA PRO A 515 -12.86 -10.67 -52.07
C PRO A 515 -11.41 -11.12 -52.18
N ARG A 516 -10.89 -11.18 -53.41
CA ARG A 516 -9.54 -11.68 -53.71
C ARG A 516 -8.54 -10.56 -54.01
N TYR A 517 -9.01 -9.39 -54.43
CA TYR A 517 -8.17 -8.24 -54.73
C TYR A 517 -8.41 -7.09 -53.76
N LEU A 518 -7.34 -6.32 -53.51
CA LEU A 518 -7.38 -5.21 -52.55
C LEU A 518 -8.25 -4.04 -53.04
N ARG A 519 -8.45 -3.92 -54.36
CA ARG A 519 -9.35 -2.94 -54.98
C ARG A 519 -10.82 -3.29 -54.72
N ASP A 520 -11.20 -4.56 -54.84
CA ASP A 520 -12.54 -5.04 -54.49
C ASP A 520 -12.86 -4.78 -53.01
N CYS A 521 -11.90 -5.06 -52.11
CA CYS A 521 -12.04 -4.71 -50.69
C CYS A 521 -12.31 -3.21 -50.49
N LEU A 522 -11.54 -2.35 -51.16
CA LEU A 522 -11.68 -0.90 -51.06
C LEU A 522 -13.05 -0.43 -51.59
N GLU A 523 -13.52 -0.97 -52.72
CA GLU A 523 -14.82 -0.65 -53.30
C GLU A 523 -15.95 -1.09 -52.36
N ILE A 524 -15.94 -2.33 -51.87
CA ILE A 524 -16.94 -2.86 -50.94
C ILE A 524 -17.01 -2.01 -49.66
N LEU A 525 -15.86 -1.60 -49.10
CA LEU A 525 -15.82 -0.75 -47.89
C LEU A 525 -16.29 0.69 -48.12
N ILE A 526 -16.36 1.16 -49.36
CA ILE A 526 -16.87 2.50 -49.71
C ILE A 526 -18.36 2.46 -50.06
N SER A 527 -18.81 1.48 -50.84
CA SER A 527 -20.12 1.51 -51.50
C SER A 527 -21.09 0.38 -51.14
N SER A 528 -20.68 -0.61 -50.35
CA SER A 528 -21.56 -1.73 -50.00
C SER A 528 -22.41 -1.46 -48.77
N GLU A 529 -23.72 -1.65 -48.91
CA GLU A 529 -24.68 -1.64 -47.79
C GLU A 529 -24.90 -3.05 -47.19
N ASP A 530 -24.30 -4.08 -47.79
CA ASP A 530 -24.38 -5.49 -47.38
C ASP A 530 -23.43 -5.77 -46.19
N PRO A 531 -23.95 -6.10 -44.99
CA PRO A 531 -23.15 -6.27 -43.79
C PRO A 531 -22.19 -7.47 -43.88
N GLU A 532 -22.59 -8.57 -44.53
CA GLU A 532 -21.76 -9.78 -44.62
C GLU A 532 -20.54 -9.52 -45.50
N ARG A 533 -20.71 -8.81 -46.61
CA ARG A 533 -19.61 -8.43 -47.51
C ARG A 533 -18.64 -7.47 -46.85
N VAL A 534 -19.13 -6.53 -46.05
CA VAL A 534 -18.29 -5.60 -45.28
C VAL A 534 -17.46 -6.36 -44.23
N GLU A 535 -18.07 -7.26 -43.46
CA GLU A 535 -17.36 -8.09 -42.47
C GLU A 535 -16.29 -8.99 -43.13
N LEU A 536 -16.64 -9.69 -44.21
CA LEU A 536 -15.71 -10.54 -44.96
C LEU A 536 -14.55 -9.74 -45.56
N SER A 537 -14.81 -8.53 -46.06
CA SER A 537 -13.77 -7.63 -46.59
C SER A 537 -12.78 -7.20 -45.50
N LEU A 538 -13.27 -6.83 -44.32
CA LEU A 538 -12.41 -6.46 -43.18
C LEU A 538 -11.55 -7.64 -42.71
N ARG A 539 -12.13 -8.85 -42.60
CA ARG A 539 -11.39 -10.07 -42.20
C ARG A 539 -10.25 -10.43 -43.15
N VAL A 540 -10.41 -10.17 -44.44
CA VAL A 540 -9.45 -10.60 -45.48
C VAL A 540 -8.42 -9.51 -45.83
N SER A 541 -8.74 -8.23 -45.54
CA SER A 541 -7.92 -7.08 -45.92
C SER A 541 -6.47 -7.17 -45.42
N GLU A 542 -6.23 -7.41 -44.12
CA GLU A 542 -4.87 -7.52 -43.57
C GLU A 542 -4.02 -8.58 -44.32
N GLY A 543 -4.63 -9.74 -44.57
CA GLY A 543 -3.98 -10.85 -45.27
C GLY A 543 -3.62 -10.53 -46.72
N LEU A 544 -4.45 -9.75 -47.42
CA LEU A 544 -4.17 -9.30 -48.80
C LEU A 544 -3.09 -8.22 -48.84
N VAL A 545 -3.13 -7.24 -47.92
CA VAL A 545 -2.12 -6.18 -47.76
C VAL A 545 -0.73 -6.79 -47.62
N ARG A 546 -0.57 -7.77 -46.71
CA ARG A 546 0.73 -8.41 -46.45
C ARG A 546 1.21 -9.32 -47.59
N LYS A 547 0.31 -9.88 -48.40
CA LYS A 547 0.66 -10.74 -49.55
C LYS A 547 1.08 -9.94 -50.79
N ASN A 548 0.38 -8.84 -51.09
CA ASN A 548 0.49 -8.13 -52.37
C ASN A 548 1.09 -6.72 -52.21
N VAL A 549 2.35 -6.64 -51.80
CA VAL A 549 3.04 -5.36 -51.49
C VAL A 549 2.98 -4.34 -52.65
N PHE A 550 3.08 -4.78 -53.91
CA PHE A 550 3.00 -3.87 -55.06
C PHE A 550 1.62 -3.21 -55.21
N ALA A 551 0.55 -4.02 -55.28
CA ALA A 551 -0.82 -3.53 -55.39
C ALA A 551 -1.25 -2.70 -54.17
N THR A 552 -0.70 -3.02 -53.00
CA THR A 552 -0.92 -2.24 -51.77
C THR A 552 -0.44 -0.81 -51.90
N ARG A 553 0.76 -0.56 -52.46
CA ARG A 553 1.33 0.79 -52.62
C ARG A 553 0.52 1.71 -53.52
N GLU A 554 -0.28 1.16 -54.45
CA GLU A 554 -1.12 1.96 -55.33
C GLU A 554 -2.35 2.55 -54.61
N ILE A 555 -2.84 1.90 -53.55
CA ILE A 555 -4.08 2.28 -52.85
C ILE A 555 -3.92 2.45 -51.33
N SER A 556 -2.68 2.38 -50.81
CA SER A 556 -2.34 2.38 -49.38
C SER A 556 -2.98 3.56 -48.61
N VAL A 557 -2.78 4.77 -49.13
CA VAL A 557 -3.30 6.03 -48.57
C VAL A 557 -4.83 6.09 -48.68
N GLN A 558 -5.40 5.63 -49.80
CA GLN A 558 -6.86 5.64 -50.00
C GLN A 558 -7.57 4.66 -49.05
N MET A 559 -7.04 3.44 -48.91
CA MET A 559 -7.54 2.44 -47.98
C MET A 559 -7.39 2.91 -46.52
N THR A 560 -6.26 3.52 -46.16
CA THR A 560 -6.05 4.09 -44.82
C THR A 560 -7.07 5.20 -44.53
N LYS A 561 -7.34 6.07 -45.51
CA LYS A 561 -8.36 7.13 -45.40
C LYS A 561 -9.76 6.56 -45.15
N VAL A 562 -10.17 5.53 -45.88
CA VAL A 562 -11.47 4.87 -45.69
C VAL A 562 -11.57 4.27 -44.29
N LEU A 563 -10.57 3.47 -43.89
CA LEU A 563 -10.56 2.79 -42.58
C LEU A 563 -10.59 3.77 -41.40
N LEU A 564 -9.87 4.90 -41.47
CA LEU A 564 -9.84 5.93 -40.42
C LEU A 564 -11.20 6.65 -40.21
N HIS A 565 -12.04 6.69 -41.23
CA HIS A 565 -13.39 7.29 -41.18
C HIS A 565 -14.50 6.23 -41.04
N MET A 566 -14.15 4.94 -40.95
CA MET A 566 -15.11 3.86 -40.88
C MET A 566 -15.64 3.69 -39.45
N GLU A 567 -16.97 3.74 -39.33
CA GLU A 567 -17.72 3.49 -38.10
C GLU A 567 -18.41 2.12 -38.16
N ASP A 568 -18.63 1.50 -37.00
CA ASP A 568 -19.27 0.18 -36.89
C ASP A 568 -20.81 0.30 -36.99
N LYS A 569 -21.30 0.40 -38.22
CA LYS A 569 -22.75 0.50 -38.52
C LYS A 569 -23.52 -0.81 -38.27
N TYR A 570 -22.82 -1.95 -38.21
CA TYR A 570 -23.43 -3.28 -38.25
C TYR A 570 -23.12 -4.14 -37.01
N SER A 571 -22.48 -3.56 -35.99
CA SER A 571 -22.02 -4.26 -34.77
C SER A 571 -21.11 -5.47 -35.08
N ILE A 572 -20.13 -5.27 -35.96
CA ILE A 572 -19.26 -6.34 -36.46
C ILE A 572 -18.35 -6.86 -35.34
N ASN A 573 -18.35 -8.18 -35.14
CA ASN A 573 -17.49 -8.84 -34.15
C ASN A 573 -16.02 -8.48 -34.39
N SER A 574 -15.38 -7.92 -33.35
CA SER A 574 -13.97 -7.50 -33.38
C SER A 574 -13.63 -6.42 -34.42
N PHE A 575 -14.61 -5.62 -34.87
CA PHE A 575 -14.47 -4.54 -35.86
C PHE A 575 -13.22 -3.68 -35.64
N LEU A 576 -13.06 -3.11 -34.44
CA LEU A 576 -11.96 -2.20 -34.11
C LEU A 576 -10.59 -2.85 -34.34
N SER A 577 -10.41 -4.11 -33.93
CA SER A 577 -9.14 -4.83 -34.12
C SER A 577 -8.87 -5.21 -35.58
N LEU A 578 -9.89 -5.60 -36.35
CA LEU A 578 -9.72 -5.93 -37.78
C LEU A 578 -9.33 -4.69 -38.60
N ARG A 579 -10.01 -3.57 -38.32
CA ARG A 579 -9.74 -2.25 -38.89
C ARG A 579 -8.33 -1.77 -38.53
N GLN A 580 -7.97 -1.81 -37.25
CA GLN A 580 -6.65 -1.41 -36.76
C GLN A 580 -5.53 -2.29 -37.32
N ALA A 581 -5.68 -3.62 -37.30
CA ALA A 581 -4.69 -4.55 -37.86
C ALA A 581 -4.43 -4.29 -39.35
N THR A 582 -5.48 -4.01 -40.12
CA THR A 582 -5.36 -3.63 -41.53
C THR A 582 -4.61 -2.30 -41.69
N MET A 583 -4.93 -1.26 -40.91
CA MET A 583 -4.22 0.02 -40.95
C MET A 583 -2.74 -0.10 -40.53
N VAL A 584 -2.42 -0.94 -39.55
CA VAL A 584 -1.03 -1.27 -39.16
C VAL A 584 -0.32 -1.98 -40.31
N ALA A 585 -0.92 -2.99 -40.93
CA ALA A 585 -0.33 -3.69 -42.07
C ALA A 585 -0.07 -2.75 -43.27
N LEU A 586 -0.96 -1.80 -43.55
CA LEU A 586 -0.75 -0.75 -44.57
C LEU A 586 0.45 0.13 -44.21
N THR A 587 0.52 0.59 -42.95
CA THR A 587 1.62 1.42 -42.44
C THR A 587 2.98 0.68 -42.41
N VAL A 588 2.99 -0.65 -42.30
CA VAL A 588 4.24 -1.45 -42.32
C VAL A 588 4.68 -1.82 -43.74
N THR A 589 3.76 -1.84 -44.72
CA THR A 589 4.06 -2.21 -46.12
C THR A 589 4.43 -0.99 -46.99
N ASP A 590 3.83 0.17 -46.72
CA ASP A 590 4.08 1.42 -47.41
C ASP A 590 4.31 2.58 -46.43
N CYS A 591 5.40 2.48 -45.66
CA CYS A 591 5.60 3.29 -44.46
C CYS A 591 5.58 4.79 -44.69
N ILE A 592 6.27 5.31 -45.71
CA ILE A 592 6.49 6.76 -45.85
C ILE A 592 5.18 7.47 -46.24
N PRO A 593 4.45 7.08 -47.31
CA PRO A 593 3.21 7.77 -47.70
C PRO A 593 2.10 7.67 -46.64
N VAL A 594 1.92 6.49 -46.05
CA VAL A 594 0.87 6.26 -45.04
C VAL A 594 1.18 7.01 -43.74
N THR A 595 2.43 7.03 -43.28
CA THR A 595 2.83 7.81 -42.10
C THR A 595 2.69 9.32 -42.33
N GLN A 596 3.08 9.83 -43.50
CA GLN A 596 2.91 11.24 -43.86
C GLN A 596 1.43 11.64 -43.91
N TYR A 597 0.56 10.77 -44.42
CA TYR A 597 -0.88 10.97 -44.38
C TYR A 597 -1.38 11.03 -42.92
N LEU A 598 -1.15 9.99 -42.13
CA LEU A 598 -1.65 9.87 -40.75
C LEU A 598 -1.16 11.02 -39.85
N THR A 599 0.12 11.38 -39.92
CA THR A 599 0.69 12.49 -39.14
C THR A 599 0.22 13.88 -39.58
N THR A 600 -0.22 14.02 -40.84
CA THR A 600 -0.88 15.26 -41.30
C THR A 600 -2.31 15.34 -40.77
N GLU A 601 -3.07 14.25 -40.88
CA GLU A 601 -4.47 14.20 -40.42
C GLU A 601 -4.61 14.27 -38.91
N PHE A 602 -3.59 13.87 -38.14
CA PHE A 602 -3.52 14.12 -36.69
C PHE A 602 -3.67 15.61 -36.32
N TYR A 603 -3.32 16.52 -37.24
CA TYR A 603 -3.47 17.98 -37.10
C TYR A 603 -4.57 18.58 -38.00
N SER A 604 -5.44 17.77 -38.61
CA SER A 604 -6.58 18.27 -39.40
C SER A 604 -7.76 18.71 -38.53
N LEU A 605 -8.53 19.70 -38.97
CA LEU A 605 -9.64 20.28 -38.19
C LEU A 605 -10.79 19.29 -37.90
N ASN A 606 -11.12 18.42 -38.86
CA ASN A 606 -12.37 17.65 -38.88
C ASN A 606 -12.26 16.25 -38.25
N TYR A 607 -11.46 16.08 -37.18
CA TYR A 607 -11.26 14.79 -36.51
C TYR A 607 -11.58 14.84 -35.02
N SER A 608 -12.31 13.82 -34.56
CA SER A 608 -12.58 13.58 -33.15
C SER A 608 -11.32 13.21 -32.37
N LEU A 609 -11.31 13.46 -31.05
CA LEU A 609 -10.21 13.04 -30.17
C LEU A 609 -9.99 11.52 -30.22
N ARG A 610 -11.06 10.72 -30.41
CA ARG A 610 -10.96 9.26 -30.59
C ARG A 610 -10.15 8.89 -31.83
N GLN A 611 -10.42 9.52 -32.98
CA GLN A 611 -9.64 9.27 -34.21
C GLN A 611 -8.19 9.75 -34.07
N ARG A 612 -7.93 10.86 -33.39
CA ARG A 612 -6.55 11.32 -33.14
C ARG A 612 -5.76 10.33 -32.25
N LEU A 613 -6.41 9.72 -31.26
CA LEU A 613 -5.81 8.65 -30.45
C LEU A 613 -5.57 7.37 -31.26
N ASP A 614 -6.53 6.97 -32.11
CA ASP A 614 -6.44 5.82 -33.02
C ASP A 614 -5.29 5.97 -34.04
N ILE A 615 -5.08 7.18 -34.58
CA ILE A 615 -3.90 7.51 -35.41
C ILE A 615 -2.60 7.25 -34.64
N LEU A 616 -2.47 7.75 -33.40
CA LEU A 616 -1.26 7.54 -32.59
C LEU A 616 -1.05 6.06 -32.26
N GLU A 617 -2.12 5.30 -32.03
CA GLU A 617 -2.05 3.87 -31.73
C GLU A 617 -1.62 3.03 -32.94
N VAL A 618 -2.20 3.29 -34.12
CA VAL A 618 -1.78 2.65 -35.39
C VAL A 618 -0.30 2.93 -35.69
N LEU A 619 0.14 4.19 -35.55
CA LEU A 619 1.55 4.55 -35.77
C LEU A 619 2.48 3.88 -34.74
N ALA A 620 2.07 3.80 -33.46
CA ALA A 620 2.81 3.11 -32.40
C ALA A 620 2.96 1.61 -32.70
N LEU A 621 1.88 0.92 -33.04
CA LEU A 621 1.89 -0.51 -33.36
C LEU A 621 2.69 -0.82 -34.63
N ALA A 622 2.60 0.03 -35.67
CA ALA A 622 3.41 -0.12 -36.89
C ALA A 622 4.91 0.06 -36.62
N ALA A 623 5.31 1.06 -35.82
CA ALA A 623 6.69 1.24 -35.41
C ALA A 623 7.21 0.05 -34.59
N GLN A 624 6.39 -0.50 -33.68
CA GLN A 624 6.73 -1.71 -32.92
C GLN A 624 6.90 -2.92 -33.83
N GLU A 625 6.05 -3.11 -34.85
CA GLU A 625 6.20 -4.21 -35.83
C GLU A 625 7.49 -4.06 -36.66
N LEU A 626 7.85 -2.84 -37.06
CA LEU A 626 9.10 -2.54 -37.78
C LEU A 626 10.36 -2.71 -36.90
N SER A 627 10.25 -2.49 -35.59
CA SER A 627 11.36 -2.62 -34.64
C SER A 627 11.67 -4.06 -34.23
N LYS A 628 10.69 -4.97 -34.31
CA LYS A 628 10.87 -6.38 -33.91
C LYS A 628 11.99 -7.06 -34.73
N PRO A 629 12.91 -7.79 -34.09
CA PRO A 629 13.92 -8.57 -34.80
C PRO A 629 13.23 -9.64 -35.65
N ILE A 630 13.73 -9.89 -36.86
CA ILE A 630 13.20 -10.94 -37.74
C ILE A 630 13.59 -12.30 -37.17
N THR A 631 12.79 -12.84 -36.25
CA THR A 631 12.87 -14.24 -35.87
C THR A 631 12.23 -15.08 -36.97
N GLU A 632 13.06 -15.67 -37.84
CA GLU A 632 12.61 -16.70 -38.77
C GLU A 632 12.17 -17.98 -38.02
N LYS A 633 10.95 -17.92 -37.51
CA LYS A 633 10.08 -19.07 -37.26
C LYS A 633 8.75 -18.80 -37.95
N LYS A 634 8.73 -19.04 -39.26
CA LYS A 634 7.46 -19.38 -39.93
C LYS A 634 7.19 -20.84 -39.60
N ASP A 635 6.19 -21.10 -38.77
CA ASP A 635 5.64 -22.44 -38.66
C ASP A 635 5.04 -22.83 -40.03
N PRO A 636 5.49 -23.93 -40.67
CA PRO A 636 4.98 -24.32 -41.96
C PRO A 636 3.63 -25.02 -41.80
N CYS A 637 2.54 -24.25 -41.91
CA CYS A 637 1.21 -24.84 -42.04
C CYS A 637 1.07 -25.54 -43.40
N MET A 638 1.14 -26.87 -43.38
CA MET A 638 0.48 -27.80 -44.32
C MET A 638 0.55 -27.44 -45.82
N SER A 639 1.69 -27.70 -46.46
CA SER A 639 1.72 -27.95 -47.92
C SER A 639 1.60 -29.46 -48.18
N ILE A 640 0.46 -29.91 -48.73
CA ILE A 640 0.30 -31.29 -49.22
C ILE A 640 1.07 -31.43 -50.54
N ALA A 641 1.67 -32.60 -50.75
CA ALA A 641 2.66 -32.87 -51.78
C ALA A 641 2.15 -32.77 -53.23
N ALA A 642 3.05 -32.39 -54.12
CA ALA A 642 3.14 -32.95 -55.47
C ALA A 642 4.60 -33.28 -55.76
N SER A 643 4.88 -34.55 -56.03
CA SER A 643 6.21 -35.12 -56.27
C SER A 643 6.67 -34.97 -57.71
N THR A 644 7.97 -34.74 -57.93
CA THR A 644 8.70 -35.42 -59.01
C THR A 644 10.17 -35.58 -58.64
N ASP A 645 10.76 -36.69 -59.08
CA ASP A 645 12.08 -37.19 -58.69
C ASP A 645 13.27 -36.37 -59.22
N LEU A 646 14.43 -36.53 -58.59
CA LEU A 646 15.52 -37.34 -59.16
C LEU A 646 16.72 -37.42 -58.19
N THR A 647 17.17 -38.64 -57.90
CA THR A 647 18.48 -38.91 -57.28
C THR A 647 19.54 -39.16 -58.36
N PRO A 648 20.82 -38.88 -58.06
CA PRO A 648 21.85 -39.87 -58.40
C PRO A 648 22.62 -40.42 -57.18
N TYR A 649 23.26 -41.57 -57.39
CA TYR A 649 23.86 -42.44 -56.38
C TYR A 649 25.21 -41.95 -55.78
N PRO A 650 25.63 -42.51 -54.61
CA PRO A 650 26.87 -42.14 -53.94
C PRO A 650 28.09 -42.94 -54.42
N GLY A 651 29.27 -42.31 -54.42
CA GLY A 651 30.56 -42.95 -54.67
C GLY A 651 31.73 -42.13 -54.11
N ASP A 652 32.55 -42.78 -53.28
CA ASP A 652 33.91 -42.41 -52.85
C ASP A 652 34.23 -40.95 -52.51
N ASN A 653 34.23 -40.66 -51.20
CA ASN A 653 35.05 -39.59 -50.63
C ASN A 653 35.69 -40.06 -49.29
N PRO A 654 37.04 -40.12 -49.16
CA PRO A 654 37.73 -40.72 -48.01
C PRO A 654 37.68 -39.89 -46.71
N VAL A 655 36.78 -38.89 -46.64
CA VAL A 655 36.60 -37.98 -45.51
C VAL A 655 35.70 -38.57 -44.42
N HIS A 656 34.81 -39.50 -44.77
CA HIS A 656 33.74 -40.00 -43.90
C HIS A 656 34.27 -40.71 -42.63
N TRP A 657 35.36 -41.49 -42.72
CA TRP A 657 35.86 -42.24 -41.56
C TRP A 657 36.45 -41.32 -40.47
N ARG A 658 37.08 -40.20 -40.86
CA ARG A 658 37.58 -39.21 -39.89
C ARG A 658 36.43 -38.54 -39.15
N GLN A 659 35.34 -38.22 -39.86
CA GLN A 659 34.13 -37.64 -39.24
C GLN A 659 33.44 -38.65 -38.29
N GLU A 660 33.41 -39.93 -38.63
CA GLU A 660 32.85 -40.98 -37.76
C GLU A 660 33.74 -41.29 -36.54
N VAL A 661 35.06 -41.17 -36.67
CA VAL A 661 36.01 -41.26 -35.54
C VAL A 661 35.88 -40.04 -34.63
N GLU A 662 35.80 -38.83 -35.19
CA GLU A 662 35.58 -37.59 -34.43
C GLU A 662 34.26 -37.62 -33.65
N LYS A 663 33.15 -38.06 -34.28
CA LYS A 663 31.86 -38.30 -33.61
C LYS A 663 31.98 -39.34 -32.48
N ARG A 664 32.76 -40.42 -32.67
CA ARG A 664 33.00 -41.45 -31.63
C ARG A 664 33.85 -40.94 -30.46
N ILE A 665 34.83 -40.07 -30.72
CA ILE A 665 35.62 -39.42 -29.67
C ILE A 665 34.73 -38.46 -28.88
N GLN A 666 33.89 -37.68 -29.57
CA GLN A 666 32.95 -36.77 -28.93
C GLN A 666 31.88 -37.50 -28.09
N SER A 667 31.35 -38.64 -28.56
CA SER A 667 30.34 -39.42 -27.82
C SER A 667 30.88 -40.15 -26.58
N LYS A 668 32.18 -40.45 -26.53
CA LYS A 668 32.82 -41.13 -25.38
C LYS A 668 33.54 -40.20 -24.39
N THR A 669 33.65 -38.90 -24.68
CA THR A 669 34.35 -37.95 -23.79
C THR A 669 33.34 -37.20 -22.90
N ARG A 670 33.18 -37.64 -21.64
CA ARG A 670 32.36 -36.95 -20.62
C ARG A 670 32.98 -35.61 -20.23
N ARG A 671 32.72 -34.55 -21.00
CA ARG A 671 33.11 -33.17 -20.65
C ARG A 671 32.11 -32.57 -19.66
N LEU A 672 32.55 -32.36 -18.41
CA LEU A 672 31.88 -31.49 -17.44
C LEU A 672 31.92 -30.04 -17.96
N ARG A 673 30.89 -29.62 -18.71
CA ARG A 673 30.76 -28.23 -19.16
C ARG A 673 30.23 -27.37 -18.01
N LYS A 674 30.96 -26.30 -17.66
CA LYS A 674 30.38 -25.10 -17.04
C LYS A 674 29.18 -24.65 -17.88
N GLY A 675 28.17 -24.07 -17.22
CA GLY A 675 26.87 -23.77 -17.81
C GLY A 675 26.96 -23.06 -19.16
N ALA A 676 26.09 -23.47 -20.09
CA ALA A 676 26.03 -22.87 -21.41
C ALA A 676 25.52 -21.43 -21.31
N THR A 677 26.43 -20.46 -21.39
CA THR A 677 26.09 -19.15 -21.93
C THR A 677 25.48 -19.37 -23.31
N GLN A 678 24.25 -18.92 -23.51
CA GLN A 678 23.70 -18.81 -24.87
C GLN A 678 24.66 -17.95 -25.70
N PRO A 679 24.97 -18.32 -26.96
CA PRO A 679 25.69 -17.42 -27.83
C PRO A 679 24.87 -16.12 -27.97
N PRO A 680 25.49 -14.93 -27.98
CA PRO A 680 24.77 -13.68 -28.14
C PRO A 680 23.92 -13.73 -29.41
N ALA A 681 22.68 -13.27 -29.31
CA ALA A 681 21.74 -13.29 -30.43
C ALA A 681 22.36 -12.55 -31.63
N LYS A 682 22.23 -13.13 -32.83
CA LYS A 682 22.70 -12.47 -34.07
C LYS A 682 22.00 -11.12 -34.20
N ALA A 683 22.78 -10.04 -34.25
CA ALA A 683 22.24 -8.70 -34.41
C ALA A 683 21.48 -8.58 -35.74
N THR A 684 20.16 -8.44 -35.68
CA THR A 684 19.31 -8.18 -36.84
C THR A 684 19.18 -6.67 -37.07
N PRO A 685 19.20 -6.18 -38.33
CA PRO A 685 19.00 -4.77 -38.60
C PRO A 685 17.59 -4.32 -38.22
N ASN A 686 17.49 -3.19 -37.51
CA ASN A 686 16.22 -2.57 -37.13
C ASN A 686 15.57 -1.92 -38.38
N ARG A 687 14.41 -2.43 -38.83
CA ARG A 687 13.72 -1.89 -40.03
C ARG A 687 13.07 -0.53 -39.77
N TYR A 688 12.84 -0.17 -38.50
CA TYR A 688 12.31 1.13 -38.12
C TYR A 688 13.37 2.25 -38.19
N ALA A 689 14.64 1.95 -37.90
CA ALA A 689 15.74 2.93 -37.85
C ALA A 689 15.85 3.89 -39.07
N PRO A 690 15.75 3.45 -40.34
CA PRO A 690 15.80 4.36 -41.49
C PRO A 690 14.53 5.21 -41.69
N VAL A 691 13.39 4.83 -41.11
CA VAL A 691 12.11 5.55 -41.27
C VAL A 691 11.68 6.33 -40.03
N ALA A 692 12.36 6.15 -38.88
CA ALA A 692 11.99 6.75 -37.59
C ALA A 692 11.74 8.26 -37.63
N GLY A 693 12.52 9.01 -38.40
CA GLY A 693 12.33 10.45 -38.57
C GLY A 693 10.99 10.84 -39.20
N HIS A 694 10.40 10.00 -40.04
CA HIS A 694 9.08 10.23 -40.65
C HIS A 694 7.92 10.01 -39.67
N PHE A 695 8.10 9.17 -38.65
CA PHE A 695 7.12 8.99 -37.57
C PHE A 695 7.22 10.11 -36.52
N PHE A 696 8.45 10.49 -36.17
CA PHE A 696 8.72 11.37 -35.04
C PHE A 696 8.58 12.87 -35.35
N PHE A 697 9.30 13.41 -36.34
CA PHE A 697 9.39 14.86 -36.53
C PHE A 697 8.08 15.54 -37.00
N PRO A 698 7.23 14.94 -37.87
CA PRO A 698 5.95 15.55 -38.25
C PRO A 698 5.01 15.77 -37.05
N LEU A 699 4.96 14.79 -36.13
CA LEU A 699 4.19 14.90 -34.89
C LEU A 699 4.76 15.93 -33.91
N LEU A 700 6.06 16.20 -33.96
CA LEU A 700 6.70 17.21 -33.10
C LEU A 700 6.64 18.64 -33.70
N ARG A 701 6.15 18.81 -34.93
CA ARG A 701 6.27 20.09 -35.66
C ARG A 701 5.22 21.14 -35.30
N ASN A 702 4.00 20.73 -34.92
CA ASN A 702 2.83 21.61 -34.83
C ASN A 702 2.13 21.54 -33.46
N TYR A 703 2.78 21.01 -32.41
CA TYR A 703 2.16 20.84 -31.08
C TYR A 703 1.76 22.17 -30.42
N ASP A 704 2.42 23.25 -30.81
CA ASP A 704 2.30 24.61 -30.28
C ASP A 704 1.21 25.45 -30.98
N ARG A 705 0.51 24.88 -31.96
CA ARG A 705 -0.48 25.57 -32.80
C ARG A 705 -1.91 25.24 -32.35
N PRO A 706 -2.54 26.06 -31.49
CA PRO A 706 -3.92 25.83 -31.09
C PRO A 706 -4.86 25.96 -32.30
N GLN A 707 -5.80 25.04 -32.41
CA GLN A 707 -6.92 25.08 -33.34
C GLN A 707 -8.20 25.32 -32.56
N VAL A 708 -9.23 25.87 -33.22
CA VAL A 708 -10.51 26.25 -32.60
C VAL A 708 -11.18 25.09 -31.83
N THR A 709 -10.93 23.85 -32.26
CA THR A 709 -11.50 22.61 -31.71
C THR A 709 -10.45 21.62 -31.20
N PHE A 710 -9.18 22.00 -31.15
CA PHE A 710 -8.07 21.12 -30.73
C PHE A 710 -6.89 21.94 -30.21
N ASP A 711 -6.63 21.85 -28.91
CA ASP A 711 -5.56 22.57 -28.23
C ASP A 711 -4.80 21.62 -27.30
N LEU A 712 -3.66 21.14 -27.78
CA LEU A 712 -2.77 20.22 -27.07
C LEU A 712 -2.18 20.84 -25.79
N LEU A 713 -1.88 22.14 -25.79
CA LEU A 713 -1.27 22.82 -24.64
C LEU A 713 -2.31 23.46 -23.72
N GLY A 714 -3.54 23.65 -24.22
CA GLY A 714 -4.73 24.01 -23.47
C GLY A 714 -5.46 22.78 -22.93
N SER A 715 -6.66 22.47 -23.46
CA SER A 715 -7.59 21.52 -22.85
C SER A 715 -7.30 20.03 -23.11
N ASP A 716 -6.61 19.67 -24.20
CA ASP A 716 -6.56 18.28 -24.67
C ASP A 716 -5.44 17.44 -24.02
N HIS A 717 -5.31 17.54 -22.69
CA HIS A 717 -4.26 16.90 -21.89
C HIS A 717 -4.11 15.38 -22.17
N LEU A 718 -5.22 14.67 -22.39
CA LEU A 718 -5.22 13.24 -22.67
C LEU A 718 -4.52 12.93 -23.99
N VAL A 719 -4.76 13.74 -25.03
CA VAL A 719 -4.09 13.57 -26.33
C VAL A 719 -2.64 14.03 -26.25
N LEU A 720 -2.34 15.12 -25.54
CA LEU A 720 -0.96 15.55 -25.27
C LEU A 720 -0.14 14.45 -24.57
N GLY A 721 -0.65 13.89 -23.47
CA GLY A 721 0.04 12.84 -22.72
C GLY A 721 0.26 11.57 -23.55
N ARG A 722 -0.72 11.20 -24.39
CA ARG A 722 -0.60 10.08 -25.35
C ARG A 722 0.38 10.38 -26.47
N LEU A 723 0.41 11.61 -27.00
CA LEU A 723 1.40 12.07 -27.99
C LEU A 723 2.82 11.99 -27.44
N ILE A 724 3.07 12.53 -26.24
CA ILE A 724 4.41 12.49 -25.60
C ILE A 724 4.84 11.03 -25.35
N HIS A 725 3.94 10.17 -24.85
CA HIS A 725 4.22 8.76 -24.66
C HIS A 725 4.55 8.04 -25.99
N THR A 726 3.82 8.34 -27.06
CA THR A 726 4.08 7.78 -28.40
C THR A 726 5.42 8.27 -28.99
N LEU A 727 5.79 9.53 -28.76
CA LEU A 727 7.11 10.07 -29.13
C LEU A 727 8.24 9.42 -28.32
N GLY A 728 8.03 9.18 -27.02
CA GLY A 728 8.93 8.39 -26.17
C GLY A 728 9.09 6.96 -26.68
N LEU A 729 8.00 6.30 -27.08
CA LEU A 729 8.04 4.98 -27.69
C LEU A 729 8.83 5.00 -29.00
N PHE A 730 8.62 5.98 -29.88
CA PHE A 730 9.40 6.13 -31.12
C PHE A 730 10.89 6.35 -30.86
N MET A 731 11.24 7.06 -29.79
CA MET A 731 12.62 7.18 -29.32
C MET A 731 13.17 5.82 -28.86
N HIS A 732 12.40 5.07 -28.08
CA HIS A 732 12.78 3.72 -27.61
C HIS A 732 12.93 2.70 -28.74
N LEU A 733 12.10 2.75 -29.77
CA LEU A 733 12.20 1.86 -30.93
C LEU A 733 13.36 2.25 -31.88
N ALA A 734 13.93 3.45 -31.71
CA ALA A 734 15.08 3.96 -32.44
C ALA A 734 16.44 3.70 -31.75
N VAL A 735 16.51 2.80 -30.76
CA VAL A 735 17.78 2.37 -30.12
C VAL A 735 18.84 2.03 -31.19
N ASN A 736 20.03 2.60 -31.02
CA ASN A 736 21.19 2.49 -31.94
C ASN A 736 20.99 3.05 -33.37
N ALA A 737 19.89 3.75 -33.66
CA ALA A 737 19.75 4.46 -34.94
C ALA A 737 20.61 5.74 -34.95
N PRO A 738 21.23 6.13 -36.09
CA PRO A 738 22.06 7.34 -36.16
C PRO A 738 21.27 8.63 -35.88
N ILE A 739 19.96 8.63 -36.18
CA ILE A 739 19.04 9.75 -35.95
C ILE A 739 18.61 9.90 -34.48
N ALA A 740 18.92 8.92 -33.62
CA ALA A 740 18.47 8.87 -32.24
C ALA A 740 18.95 10.07 -31.39
N ALA A 741 20.18 10.55 -31.60
CA ALA A 741 20.70 11.71 -30.86
C ALA A 741 19.90 12.99 -31.18
N GLN A 742 19.56 13.21 -32.46
CA GLN A 742 18.74 14.34 -32.90
C GLN A 742 17.29 14.24 -32.39
N MET A 743 16.70 13.04 -32.44
CA MET A 743 15.36 12.79 -31.88
C MET A 743 15.36 13.02 -30.36
N GLY A 744 16.37 12.54 -29.65
CA GLY A 744 16.51 12.69 -28.20
C GLY A 744 16.59 14.15 -27.76
N ARG A 745 17.40 14.97 -28.46
CA ARG A 745 17.48 16.41 -28.22
C ARG A 745 16.14 17.10 -28.39
N ALA A 746 15.49 16.90 -29.54
CA ALA A 746 14.19 17.51 -29.83
C ALA A 746 13.08 17.04 -28.86
N LEU A 747 13.15 15.78 -28.39
CA LEU A 747 12.24 15.26 -27.38
C LEU A 747 12.45 15.93 -26.01
N LEU A 748 13.71 16.09 -25.58
CA LEU A 748 14.04 16.78 -24.33
C LEU A 748 13.62 18.25 -24.38
N ASP A 749 13.90 18.97 -25.48
CA ASP A 749 13.49 20.37 -25.68
C ASP A 749 11.95 20.54 -25.52
N PHE A 750 11.17 19.67 -26.15
CA PHE A 750 9.71 19.67 -26.05
C PHE A 750 9.22 19.30 -24.64
N VAL A 751 9.74 18.21 -24.08
CA VAL A 751 9.37 17.74 -22.74
C VAL A 751 9.70 18.78 -21.67
N TRP A 752 10.79 19.54 -21.84
CA TRP A 752 11.18 20.61 -20.92
C TRP A 752 10.07 21.66 -20.76
N ALA A 753 9.38 22.02 -21.86
CA ALA A 753 8.29 23.00 -21.83
C ALA A 753 7.06 22.53 -21.04
N VAL A 754 6.80 21.22 -20.96
CA VAL A 754 5.60 20.61 -20.34
C VAL A 754 5.89 19.87 -19.03
N ARG A 755 7.12 19.96 -18.48
CA ARG A 755 7.57 19.12 -17.35
C ARG A 755 6.80 19.30 -16.03
N TYR A 756 6.19 20.47 -15.81
CA TYR A 756 5.38 20.79 -14.62
C TYR A 756 3.87 20.82 -14.91
N HIS A 757 3.41 20.00 -15.86
CA HIS A 757 2.01 19.97 -16.26
C HIS A 757 1.06 19.51 -15.13
N VAL A 758 -0.12 20.14 -15.05
CA VAL A 758 -1.10 19.90 -13.98
C VAL A 758 -1.66 18.46 -14.04
N ASP A 759 -1.94 17.95 -15.23
CA ASP A 759 -2.44 16.58 -15.46
C ASP A 759 -1.33 15.53 -15.31
N GLN A 760 -1.59 14.47 -14.54
CA GLN A 760 -0.63 13.41 -14.24
C GLN A 760 -0.31 12.50 -15.44
N ILE A 761 -1.20 12.32 -16.42
CA ILE A 761 -0.89 11.52 -17.62
C ILE A 761 0.17 12.22 -18.48
N VAL A 762 0.14 13.55 -18.55
CA VAL A 762 1.17 14.34 -19.22
C VAL A 762 2.52 14.19 -18.51
N ARG A 763 2.56 14.30 -17.17
CA ARG A 763 3.80 14.11 -16.38
C ARG A 763 4.37 12.69 -16.50
N ARG A 764 3.52 11.65 -16.46
CA ARG A 764 3.92 10.26 -16.72
C ARG A 764 4.51 10.09 -18.12
N GLY A 765 3.87 10.66 -19.15
CA GLY A 765 4.36 10.65 -20.53
C GLY A 765 5.72 11.34 -20.67
N VAL A 766 5.89 12.49 -20.03
CA VAL A 766 7.14 13.26 -19.92
C VAL A 766 8.26 12.41 -19.33
N LEU A 767 8.04 11.77 -18.18
CA LEU A 767 9.04 10.94 -17.51
C LEU A 767 9.39 9.69 -18.33
N PHE A 768 8.39 9.07 -18.96
CA PHE A 768 8.60 7.96 -19.89
C PHE A 768 9.42 8.37 -21.11
N ALA A 769 9.20 9.57 -21.67
CA ALA A 769 9.98 10.12 -22.76
C ALA A 769 11.45 10.33 -22.35
N VAL A 770 11.71 10.90 -21.16
CA VAL A 770 13.07 11.07 -20.61
C VAL A 770 13.77 9.72 -20.38
N CYS A 771 13.09 8.75 -19.75
CA CYS A 771 13.55 7.36 -19.67
C CYS A 771 13.95 6.80 -21.04
N SER A 772 13.10 7.03 -22.05
CA SER A 772 13.31 6.52 -23.41
C SER A 772 14.52 7.14 -24.08
N VAL A 773 14.81 8.43 -23.85
CA VAL A 773 16.07 9.06 -24.32
C VAL A 773 17.28 8.38 -23.68
N PHE A 774 17.29 8.22 -22.35
CA PHE A 774 18.43 7.63 -21.61
C PHE A 774 18.69 6.15 -21.97
N LEU A 775 17.67 5.40 -22.39
CA LEU A 775 17.81 4.02 -22.84
C LEU A 775 18.33 3.88 -24.29
N SER A 776 18.17 4.92 -25.11
CA SER A 776 18.22 4.77 -26.59
C SER A 776 19.31 5.58 -27.27
N VAL A 777 19.76 6.67 -26.65
CA VAL A 777 20.95 7.41 -27.07
C VAL A 777 22.20 6.74 -26.49
N ASN A 778 23.22 6.50 -27.32
CA ASN A 778 24.50 5.98 -26.87
C ASN A 778 25.12 6.93 -25.81
N SER A 779 25.67 6.39 -24.73
CA SER A 779 26.23 7.15 -23.61
C SER A 779 27.36 8.12 -23.98
N GLN A 780 28.03 7.91 -25.11
CA GLN A 780 29.01 8.86 -25.67
C GLN A 780 28.30 10.13 -26.21
N ASN A 781 27.35 9.96 -27.13
CA ASN A 781 26.56 11.05 -27.69
C ASN A 781 25.72 11.76 -26.62
N LEU A 782 25.21 11.01 -25.63
CA LEU A 782 24.46 11.57 -24.50
C LEU A 782 25.30 12.62 -23.74
N LEU A 783 26.59 12.34 -23.49
CA LEU A 783 27.48 13.28 -22.80
C LEU A 783 27.98 14.43 -23.67
N VAL A 784 28.19 14.22 -24.97
CA VAL A 784 28.75 15.23 -25.88
C VAL A 784 27.68 16.19 -26.40
N ASP A 785 26.50 15.69 -26.77
CA ASP A 785 25.47 16.48 -27.46
C ASP A 785 24.41 17.09 -26.52
N LEU A 786 24.33 16.62 -25.25
CA LEU A 786 23.25 16.93 -24.30
C LEU A 786 23.72 17.29 -22.88
N SER A 787 25.02 17.51 -22.64
CA SER A 787 25.64 17.73 -21.31
C SER A 787 24.83 18.63 -20.37
N ASP A 788 24.42 19.79 -20.88
CA ASP A 788 23.85 20.87 -20.08
C ASP A 788 22.42 20.52 -19.64
N GLN A 789 21.64 19.91 -20.55
CA GLN A 789 20.28 19.44 -20.29
C GLN A 789 20.25 18.27 -19.30
N LEU A 790 21.27 17.40 -19.29
CA LEU A 790 21.34 16.27 -18.36
C LEU A 790 21.46 16.71 -16.90
N PHE A 791 22.20 17.79 -16.62
CA PHE A 791 22.39 18.26 -15.25
C PHE A 791 21.09 18.86 -14.69
N GLU A 792 20.42 19.72 -15.45
CA GLU A 792 19.10 20.27 -15.07
C GLU A 792 18.05 19.15 -14.95
N THR A 793 18.05 18.20 -15.88
CA THR A 793 17.15 17.04 -15.85
C THR A 793 17.40 16.16 -14.61
N ARG A 794 18.66 15.96 -14.19
CA ARG A 794 18.99 15.20 -12.98
C ARG A 794 18.41 15.84 -11.73
N ILE A 795 18.51 17.15 -11.57
CA ILE A 795 17.97 17.88 -10.41
C ILE A 795 16.44 17.75 -10.41
N TRP A 796 15.80 18.08 -11.53
CA TRP A 796 14.34 17.98 -11.66
C TRP A 796 13.80 16.56 -11.41
N LEU A 797 14.50 15.51 -11.86
CA LEU A 797 14.11 14.12 -11.58
C LEU A 797 14.23 13.77 -10.09
N ALA A 798 15.17 14.35 -9.34
CA ALA A 798 15.25 14.17 -7.89
C ALA A 798 14.08 14.86 -7.18
N ASP A 799 13.76 16.10 -7.56
CA ASP A 799 12.60 16.83 -7.03
C ASP A 799 11.28 16.08 -7.29
N VAL A 800 11.10 15.50 -8.49
CA VAL A 800 9.92 14.70 -8.85
C VAL A 800 9.86 13.38 -8.07
N ALA A 801 10.99 12.72 -7.85
CA ALA A 801 11.06 11.45 -7.11
C ALA A 801 10.60 11.59 -5.65
N GLU A 802 10.86 12.75 -5.02
CA GLU A 802 10.43 13.04 -3.65
C GLU A 802 9.04 13.71 -3.58
N GLY A 803 8.70 14.57 -4.56
CA GLY A 803 7.60 15.53 -4.44
C GLY A 803 6.34 15.30 -5.30
N ASP A 804 6.35 14.45 -6.34
CA ASP A 804 5.14 14.26 -7.17
C ASP A 804 4.06 13.47 -6.40
N PRO A 805 2.77 13.90 -6.41
CA PRO A 805 1.69 13.15 -5.78
C PRO A 805 1.45 11.77 -6.41
N ASP A 806 1.80 11.58 -7.69
CA ASP A 806 1.56 10.34 -8.43
C ASP A 806 2.68 9.30 -8.22
N GLU A 807 2.33 8.08 -7.81
CA GLU A 807 3.34 7.03 -7.54
C GLU A 807 4.08 6.57 -8.79
N ASP A 808 3.39 6.45 -9.93
CA ASP A 808 4.03 6.06 -11.18
C ASP A 808 5.01 7.13 -11.67
N CYS A 809 4.70 8.43 -11.47
CA CYS A 809 5.67 9.52 -11.68
C CYS A 809 6.91 9.35 -10.78
N ARG A 810 6.75 9.17 -9.47
CA ARG A 810 7.89 8.98 -8.55
C ARG A 810 8.75 7.77 -8.95
N SER A 811 8.10 6.65 -9.30
CA SER A 811 8.75 5.42 -9.77
C SER A 811 9.54 5.63 -11.06
N LEU A 812 8.94 6.27 -12.07
CA LEU A 812 9.61 6.59 -13.34
C LEU A 812 10.77 7.57 -13.14
N ALA A 813 10.67 8.52 -12.22
CA ALA A 813 11.73 9.46 -11.91
C ALA A 813 12.94 8.75 -11.26
N VAL A 814 12.71 7.88 -10.27
CA VAL A 814 13.75 7.03 -9.66
C VAL A 814 14.41 6.11 -10.70
N GLN A 815 13.61 5.49 -11.58
CA GLN A 815 14.14 4.67 -12.67
C GLN A 815 15.02 5.49 -13.64
N SER A 816 14.59 6.70 -14.01
CA SER A 816 15.35 7.63 -14.85
C SER A 816 16.71 7.98 -14.23
N LEU A 817 16.73 8.31 -12.93
CA LEU A 817 17.96 8.62 -12.18
C LEU A 817 18.93 7.42 -12.15
N VAL A 818 18.42 6.21 -11.89
CA VAL A 818 19.22 4.99 -11.87
C VAL A 818 19.81 4.67 -13.25
N LEU A 819 19.07 4.96 -14.33
CA LEU A 819 19.58 4.81 -15.70
C LEU A 819 20.67 5.84 -16.03
N LEU A 820 20.47 7.09 -15.65
CA LEU A 820 21.46 8.17 -15.82
C LEU A 820 22.76 7.89 -15.04
N ASP A 821 22.66 7.45 -13.78
CA ASP A 821 23.85 7.08 -13.00
C ASP A 821 24.57 5.84 -13.57
N LYS A 822 23.84 4.90 -14.19
CA LYS A 822 24.45 3.75 -14.88
C LYS A 822 25.19 4.17 -16.15
N SER A 823 24.62 5.06 -16.98
CA SER A 823 25.27 5.52 -18.21
C SER A 823 26.52 6.35 -17.91
N LEU A 824 26.48 7.21 -16.87
CA LEU A 824 27.64 7.96 -16.37
C LEU A 824 28.74 7.04 -15.85
N LYS A 825 28.40 6.05 -14.99
CA LYS A 825 29.39 5.09 -14.45
C LYS A 825 30.05 4.25 -15.54
N LYS A 826 29.28 3.83 -16.56
CA LYS A 826 29.84 3.09 -17.69
C LYS A 826 30.87 3.92 -18.45
N GLN A 827 30.59 5.20 -18.73
CA GLN A 827 31.56 6.08 -19.41
C GLN A 827 32.84 6.31 -18.61
N LEU A 828 32.74 6.46 -17.28
CA LEU A 828 33.93 6.53 -16.42
C LEU A 828 34.79 5.26 -16.47
N GLN A 829 34.16 4.08 -16.57
CA GLN A 829 34.86 2.80 -16.71
C GLN A 829 35.47 2.63 -18.11
N ASP A 830 34.74 2.98 -19.16
CA ASP A 830 35.21 2.93 -20.55
C ASP A 830 36.41 3.89 -20.75
N GLN A 831 36.38 5.10 -20.14
CA GLN A 831 37.52 6.03 -20.14
C GLN A 831 38.74 5.51 -19.35
N GLN A 832 38.52 4.85 -18.21
CA GLN A 832 39.60 4.24 -17.43
C GLN A 832 40.24 3.05 -18.16
N ALA A 833 39.46 2.27 -18.92
CA ALA A 833 39.98 1.21 -19.77
C ALA A 833 40.83 1.76 -20.92
N LEU A 834 40.35 2.79 -21.62
CA LEU A 834 41.09 3.46 -22.69
C LEU A 834 42.42 4.07 -22.22
N GLY A 835 42.47 4.62 -21.00
CA GLY A 835 43.69 5.16 -20.39
C GLY A 835 44.65 4.11 -19.80
N LEU A 836 44.32 2.81 -19.88
CA LEU A 836 45.18 1.70 -19.48
C LEU A 836 45.69 0.88 -20.68
N GLU A 837 45.12 1.09 -21.86
CA GLU A 837 45.58 0.52 -23.14
C GLU A 837 46.45 1.49 -23.97
N SER A 838 46.65 2.72 -23.48
CA SER A 838 47.52 3.77 -24.02
C SER A 838 48.79 3.98 -23.20
#